data_AF-A0AAD5M3K3-F1
#
_entry.id   AF-A0AAD5M3K3-F1
#
_cell.length_a   1.000
_cell.length_b   1.000
_cell.length_c   1.000
_cell.angle_alpha   90.00
_cell.angle_beta   90.00
_cell.angle_gamma   90.00
#
_symmetry.space_group_name_H-M   'P 1'
#
loop_
_entity.id
_entity.type
_entity.pdbx_description
1 polymer ?
#
loop_
_entity_poly.entity_id
_entity_poly.type
_entity_poly.pdbx_seq_one_letter_code
_entity_poly.pdbx_strand_id
1 'polypeptide(L)'
;MMNDSEEEKEYEVAPAPPPTDLRTAFQQLCVQYEDVLDEATEMTHPVDERLGLALFKIDEAMVVADLVRQEAAESQDHLIEALVKNCHELEDIFIRINLIESFVAKVHAATKELERRTEAISKASTPVFNNGGVSTLLRSLSIKRPTAEEELPAVKWEPLDLALNAPAVLERLDRSNADELGLLDADGRVTAAADAILRDELRDERLAVVTMMGPHATSALRRRLVADLLQHPAATDDSSPSNVSLVACVSFMEEDYRLLIIDVSEGAMVHAAALTGVLSSLSSVLLMATTDSSQPAFLDPLYRQLLQLQRDLSPIEVFELMPSLLALDFARFNRSMSPSDPETPPPEVLADVVRLKTLGTRRAVDVSSLDVGSFFKPIARVKRLFEIDLTAEMLLALLQSAARDVSEGHDPDLSSSWDEVVERKCMVVADDAKATYVDCMYASVRETPPMEMAAMEKLHDELWRLAMDVYHDGTKTFRAPSRRAVRARLKSELRQQLEKEFEGKKTALMDHFKQEEAQLRVCMAREMEMMQKLHQAKTSRARIDESETKRLREEIASLKARNSELERQQVALEHSSSEAIHQRTVLTAKVEELEESVRQEMASRAELVDTLAATIKSAEAKETQLQERISELEIDVRDKASRIEGELRELRLQLRKTTEEKDELQKKLNEFFLRVTALPPALQQQLFCGENGGGEKVEFADALATFMTD
;
A
#
# COMPACT_ATOMS: atom_id res chain seq x y z
N MET A 1 -46.41 33.60 5.43
CA MET A 1 -47.68 33.99 6.08
C MET A 1 -47.99 35.40 5.63
N MET A 2 -49.20 35.59 5.08
CA MET A 2 -49.93 36.84 4.84
C MET A 2 -49.28 37.86 3.89
N ASN A 3 -49.80 37.99 2.66
CA ASN A 3 -50.96 38.81 2.24
C ASN A 3 -50.65 40.31 2.30
N ASP A 4 -50.73 40.96 1.13
CA ASP A 4 -51.60 42.11 0.84
C ASP A 4 -51.30 42.49 -0.63
N SER A 5 -52.13 42.15 -1.62
CA SER A 5 -53.32 42.88 -2.06
C SER A 5 -53.08 44.37 -2.30
N GLU A 6 -52.61 44.71 -3.49
CA GLU A 6 -52.76 46.07 -4.03
C GLU A 6 -53.76 46.05 -5.19
N GLU A 7 -54.85 46.79 -4.94
CA GLU A 7 -55.79 47.31 -5.92
C GLU A 7 -55.07 48.29 -6.85
N GLU A 8 -55.18 48.13 -8.16
CA GLU A 8 -54.90 49.22 -9.11
C GLU A 8 -56.20 49.72 -9.74
N LYS A 9 -56.49 50.99 -9.43
CA LYS A 9 -57.56 51.81 -9.97
C LYS A 9 -57.21 52.31 -11.37
N GLU A 10 -58.16 52.14 -12.27
CA GLU A 10 -58.37 52.90 -13.50
C GLU A 10 -58.15 54.41 -13.30
N TYR A 11 -57.29 55.01 -14.14
CA TYR A 11 -57.37 56.43 -14.50
C TYR A 11 -57.10 56.63 -16.00
N GLU A 12 -58.20 56.82 -16.72
CA GLU A 12 -58.47 57.84 -17.74
C GLU A 12 -57.35 58.26 -18.71
N VAL A 13 -57.50 57.78 -19.95
CA VAL A 13 -56.67 58.07 -21.13
C VAL A 13 -57.09 59.41 -21.75
N ALA A 14 -56.15 60.36 -21.82
CA ALA A 14 -56.25 61.59 -22.61
C ALA A 14 -55.98 61.33 -24.12
N PRO A 15 -56.55 62.13 -25.04
CA PRO A 15 -56.71 61.76 -26.44
C PRO A 15 -55.42 61.94 -27.27
N ALA A 16 -55.27 61.00 -28.22
CA ALA A 16 -54.11 60.80 -29.09
C ALA A 16 -53.79 61.98 -30.04
N PRO A 17 -52.49 62.31 -30.24
CA PRO A 17 -52.01 63.08 -31.39
C PRO A 17 -51.76 62.17 -32.61
N PRO A 18 -51.70 62.74 -33.84
CA PRO A 18 -51.89 62.01 -35.09
C PRO A 18 -50.72 61.09 -35.50
N PRO A 19 -50.97 60.10 -36.38
CA PRO A 19 -50.11 58.95 -36.60
C PRO A 19 -49.06 59.25 -37.68
N THR A 20 -47.95 59.86 -37.29
CA THR A 20 -46.71 59.81 -38.08
C THR A 20 -45.47 59.48 -37.27
N ASP A 21 -45.58 59.29 -35.95
CA ASP A 21 -44.42 59.11 -35.07
C ASP A 21 -44.30 57.74 -34.39
N LEU A 22 -45.30 56.86 -34.53
CA LEU A 22 -45.28 55.53 -33.92
C LEU A 22 -44.19 54.62 -34.51
N ARG A 23 -43.91 54.75 -35.81
CA ARG A 23 -42.88 53.95 -36.47
C ARG A 23 -41.48 54.39 -36.06
N THR A 24 -41.26 55.71 -35.97
CA THR A 24 -40.01 56.30 -35.48
C THR A 24 -39.78 55.99 -34.01
N ALA A 25 -40.82 56.13 -33.18
CA ALA A 25 -40.78 55.79 -31.76
C ALA A 25 -40.53 54.30 -31.54
N PHE A 26 -41.17 53.41 -32.31
CA PHE A 26 -40.93 51.97 -32.22
C PHE A 26 -39.53 51.58 -32.68
N GLN A 27 -39.01 52.19 -33.76
CA GLN A 27 -37.63 51.98 -34.18
C GLN A 27 -36.62 52.48 -33.15
N GLN A 28 -36.86 53.64 -32.54
CA GLN A 28 -36.02 54.13 -31.45
C GLN A 28 -36.08 53.23 -30.22
N LEU A 29 -37.25 52.68 -29.90
CA LEU A 29 -37.39 51.74 -28.78
C LEU A 29 -36.67 50.41 -29.07
N CYS A 30 -36.72 49.92 -30.31
CA CYS A 30 -35.96 48.75 -30.72
C CYS A 30 -34.45 48.98 -30.63
N VAL A 31 -33.95 50.13 -31.08
CA VAL A 31 -32.52 50.48 -30.96
C VAL A 31 -32.12 50.60 -29.49
N GLN A 32 -32.93 51.27 -28.65
CA GLN A 32 -32.66 51.35 -27.21
C GLN A 32 -32.70 49.99 -26.52
N TYR A 33 -33.57 49.07 -26.96
CA TYR A 33 -33.63 47.72 -26.42
C TYR A 33 -32.44 46.87 -26.87
N GLU A 34 -31.96 47.07 -28.10
CA GLU A 34 -30.74 46.46 -28.63
C GLU A 34 -29.50 46.96 -27.87
N ASP A 35 -29.40 48.27 -27.62
CA ASP A 35 -28.32 48.86 -26.80
C ASP A 35 -28.32 48.31 -25.36
N VAL A 36 -29.50 48.14 -24.74
CA VAL A 36 -29.62 47.56 -23.38
C VAL A 36 -29.30 46.06 -23.38
N LEU A 37 -29.64 45.33 -24.44
CA LEU A 37 -29.25 43.94 -24.61
C LEU A 37 -27.73 43.81 -24.80
N ASP A 38 -27.11 44.64 -25.62
CA ASP A 38 -25.67 44.64 -25.83
C ASP A 38 -24.93 45.00 -24.54
N GLU A 39 -25.39 46.01 -23.79
CA GLU A 39 -24.81 46.39 -22.50
C GLU A 39 -24.99 45.29 -21.44
N ALA A 40 -26.14 44.61 -21.40
CA ALA A 40 -26.34 43.44 -20.54
C ALA A 40 -25.46 42.24 -20.95
N THR A 41 -25.18 42.08 -22.23
CA THR A 41 -24.33 41.02 -22.76
C THR A 41 -22.85 41.32 -22.47
N GLU A 42 -22.42 42.57 -22.59
CA GLU A 42 -21.08 43.03 -22.20
C GLU A 42 -20.86 42.91 -20.68
N MET A 43 -21.88 43.18 -19.86
CA MET A 43 -21.79 42.99 -18.41
C MET A 43 -21.74 41.52 -17.98
N THR A 44 -22.29 40.61 -18.78
CA THR A 44 -22.24 39.15 -18.50
C THR A 44 -20.99 38.47 -19.05
N HIS A 45 -20.36 39.01 -20.10
CA HIS A 45 -19.12 38.49 -20.68
C HIS A 45 -17.96 38.26 -19.67
N PRO A 46 -17.61 39.18 -18.74
CA PRO A 46 -16.57 38.91 -17.76
C PRO A 46 -16.97 37.88 -16.70
N VAL A 47 -18.27 37.67 -16.48
CA VAL A 47 -18.78 36.60 -15.62
C VAL A 47 -18.66 35.26 -16.34
N ASP A 48 -18.98 35.20 -17.62
CA ASP A 48 -18.86 34.00 -18.45
C ASP A 48 -17.40 33.59 -18.66
N GLU A 49 -16.47 34.53 -18.86
CA GLU A 49 -15.03 34.24 -18.91
C GLU A 49 -14.50 33.70 -17.57
N ARG A 50 -14.96 34.26 -16.44
CA ARG A 50 -14.60 33.77 -15.10
C ARG A 50 -15.20 32.38 -14.84
N LEU A 51 -16.43 32.15 -15.29
CA LEU A 51 -17.08 30.84 -15.20
C LEU A 51 -16.36 29.82 -16.07
N GLY A 52 -15.99 30.18 -17.30
CA GLY A 52 -15.20 29.34 -18.20
C GLY A 52 -13.82 28.99 -17.63
N LEU A 53 -13.11 29.98 -17.06
CA LEU A 53 -11.81 29.73 -16.40
C LEU A 53 -11.96 28.88 -15.14
N ALA A 54 -13.05 29.05 -14.37
CA ALA A 54 -13.34 28.21 -13.20
C ALA A 54 -13.63 26.77 -13.61
N LEU A 55 -14.44 26.55 -14.65
CA LEU A 55 -14.72 25.22 -15.21
C LEU A 55 -13.44 24.57 -15.75
N PHE A 56 -12.61 25.30 -16.48
CA PHE A 56 -11.32 24.80 -16.96
C PHE A 56 -10.40 24.36 -15.80
N LYS A 57 -10.33 25.14 -14.72
CA LYS A 57 -9.53 24.77 -13.53
C LYS A 57 -10.12 23.57 -12.77
N ILE A 58 -11.44 23.41 -12.78
CA ILE A 58 -12.10 22.22 -12.23
C ILE A 58 -11.71 20.99 -13.04
N ASP A 59 -11.76 21.06 -14.37
CA ASP A 59 -11.36 19.96 -15.26
C ASP A 59 -9.87 19.61 -15.08
N GLU A 60 -8.98 20.61 -15.02
CA GLU A 60 -7.55 20.40 -14.76
C GLU A 60 -7.31 19.72 -13.40
N ALA A 61 -8.00 20.18 -12.35
CA ALA A 61 -7.91 19.57 -11.02
C ALA A 61 -8.48 18.15 -10.99
N MET A 62 -9.52 17.85 -11.78
CA MET A 62 -10.07 16.51 -11.92
C MET A 62 -9.09 15.56 -12.61
N VAL A 63 -8.43 16.00 -13.69
CA VAL A 63 -7.39 15.20 -14.36
C VAL A 63 -6.23 14.89 -13.41
N VAL A 64 -5.76 15.87 -12.63
CA VAL A 64 -4.71 15.64 -11.62
C VAL A 64 -5.18 14.67 -10.54
N ALA A 65 -6.41 14.81 -10.06
CA ALA A 65 -6.97 13.91 -9.04
C ALA A 65 -7.12 12.46 -9.55
N ASP A 66 -7.48 12.28 -10.83
CA ASP A 66 -7.55 10.97 -11.47
C ASP A 66 -6.16 10.35 -11.65
N LEU A 67 -5.15 11.17 -12.02
CA LEU A 67 -3.76 10.72 -12.14
C LEU A 67 -3.22 10.26 -10.77
N VAL A 68 -3.49 11.01 -9.70
CA VAL A 68 -3.10 10.64 -8.33
C VAL A 68 -3.83 9.37 -7.87
N ARG A 69 -5.11 9.20 -8.23
CA ARG A 69 -5.83 7.94 -7.93
C ARG A 69 -5.25 6.75 -8.69
N GLN A 70 -4.83 6.94 -9.94
CA GLN A 70 -4.19 5.90 -10.73
C GLN A 70 -2.83 5.51 -10.14
N GLU A 71 -1.97 6.48 -9.80
CA GLU A 71 -0.66 6.23 -9.18
C GLU A 71 -0.82 5.53 -7.82
N ALA A 72 -1.82 5.92 -7.03
CA ALA A 72 -2.15 5.26 -5.77
C ALA A 72 -2.61 3.81 -5.98
N ALA A 73 -3.42 3.54 -7.02
CA ALA A 73 -3.85 2.18 -7.36
C ALA A 73 -2.68 1.31 -7.83
N GLU A 74 -1.82 1.83 -8.71
CA GLU A 74 -0.62 1.14 -9.18
C GLU A 74 0.36 0.84 -8.02
N SER A 75 0.56 1.79 -7.11
CA SER A 75 1.36 1.58 -5.90
C SER A 75 0.75 0.54 -4.97
N GLN A 76 -0.58 0.53 -4.81
CA GLN A 76 -1.30 -0.46 -4.03
C GLN A 76 -1.17 -1.86 -4.65
N ASP A 77 -1.31 -1.99 -5.96
CA ASP A 77 -1.15 -3.27 -6.67
C ASP A 77 0.28 -3.81 -6.54
N HIS A 78 1.30 -2.96 -6.67
CA HIS A 78 2.70 -3.34 -6.43
C HIS A 78 2.95 -3.78 -4.98
N LEU A 79 2.34 -3.11 -3.98
CA LEU A 79 2.44 -3.52 -2.59
C LEU A 79 1.76 -4.87 -2.34
N ILE A 80 0.60 -5.12 -2.95
CA ILE A 80 -0.10 -6.41 -2.87
C ILE A 80 0.72 -7.52 -3.52
N GLU A 81 1.30 -7.29 -4.70
CA GLU A 81 2.15 -8.26 -5.38
C GLU A 81 3.41 -8.61 -4.57
N ALA A 82 4.07 -7.60 -3.99
CA ALA A 82 5.19 -7.80 -3.07
C ALA A 82 4.80 -8.58 -1.80
N LEU A 83 3.62 -8.29 -1.23
CA LEU A 83 3.09 -9.02 -0.07
C LEU A 83 2.82 -10.49 -0.42
N VAL A 84 2.18 -10.76 -1.57
CA VAL A 84 1.91 -12.11 -2.05
C VAL A 84 3.20 -12.87 -2.28
N LYS A 85 4.23 -12.25 -2.87
CA LYS A 85 5.55 -12.86 -3.05
C LYS A 85 6.18 -13.23 -1.71
N ASN A 86 6.18 -12.32 -0.73
CA ASN A 86 6.71 -12.58 0.61
C ASN A 86 5.95 -13.71 1.33
N CYS A 87 4.64 -13.84 1.11
CA CYS A 87 3.85 -14.95 1.65
C CYS A 87 4.28 -16.31 1.06
N HIS A 88 4.56 -16.39 -0.24
CA HIS A 88 5.07 -17.61 -0.86
C HIS A 88 6.48 -17.97 -0.35
N GLU A 89 7.35 -16.98 -0.18
CA GLU A 89 8.69 -17.21 0.40
C GLU A 89 8.59 -17.73 1.85
N LEU A 90 7.66 -17.21 2.64
CA LEU A 90 7.37 -17.72 3.98
C LEU A 90 6.82 -19.16 3.95
N GLU A 91 5.92 -19.47 3.03
CA GLU A 91 5.39 -20.83 2.84
C GLU A 91 6.52 -21.83 2.52
N ASP A 92 7.42 -21.48 1.61
CA ASP A 92 8.60 -22.28 1.28
C ASP A 92 9.51 -22.50 2.50
N ILE A 93 9.72 -21.48 3.33
CA ILE A 93 10.48 -21.59 4.58
C ILE A 93 9.78 -22.56 5.55
N PHE A 94 8.46 -22.49 5.71
CA PHE A 94 7.72 -23.42 6.56
C PHE A 94 7.80 -24.85 6.06
N ILE A 95 7.74 -25.08 4.74
CA ILE A 95 7.94 -26.41 4.14
C ILE A 95 9.34 -26.96 4.47
N ARG A 96 10.38 -26.13 4.36
CA ARG A 96 11.76 -26.51 4.72
C ARG A 96 11.90 -26.82 6.21
N ILE A 97 11.28 -26.03 7.09
CA ILE A 97 11.26 -26.28 8.53
C ILE A 97 10.62 -27.64 8.82
N ASN A 98 9.46 -27.94 8.23
CA ASN A 98 8.78 -29.23 8.40
C ASN A 98 9.66 -30.42 7.93
N LEU A 99 10.42 -30.25 6.84
CA LEU A 99 11.36 -31.27 6.36
C LEU A 99 12.52 -31.49 7.35
N ILE A 100 13.07 -30.41 7.91
CA ILE A 100 14.13 -30.46 8.91
C ILE A 100 13.60 -31.12 10.20
N GLU A 101 12.41 -30.77 10.67
CA GLU A 101 11.79 -31.40 11.85
C GLU A 101 11.59 -32.90 11.65
N SER A 102 11.09 -33.32 10.48
CA SER A 102 10.97 -34.74 10.11
C SER A 102 12.34 -35.45 10.09
N PHE A 103 13.37 -34.80 9.57
CA PHE A 103 14.73 -35.35 9.56
C PHE A 103 15.29 -35.49 11.00
N VAL A 104 15.16 -34.44 11.83
CA VAL A 104 15.58 -34.44 13.23
C VAL A 104 14.85 -35.52 14.02
N ALA A 105 13.55 -35.73 13.78
CA ALA A 105 12.78 -36.81 14.40
C ALA A 105 13.33 -38.20 14.02
N LYS A 106 13.69 -38.42 12.75
CA LYS A 106 14.31 -39.67 12.29
C LYS A 106 15.70 -39.89 12.90
N VAL A 107 16.54 -38.87 12.94
CA VAL A 107 17.86 -38.94 13.58
C VAL A 107 17.72 -39.24 15.06
N HIS A 108 16.81 -38.56 15.76
CA HIS A 108 16.56 -38.80 17.17
C HIS A 108 16.07 -40.23 17.46
N ALA A 109 15.21 -40.79 16.59
CA ALA A 109 14.78 -42.18 16.68
C ALA A 109 15.95 -43.16 16.48
N ALA A 110 16.81 -42.92 15.49
CA ALA A 110 18.01 -43.72 15.24
C ALA A 110 19.01 -43.64 16.41
N THR A 111 19.21 -42.46 17.00
CA THR A 111 20.06 -42.28 18.19
C THR A 111 19.50 -43.05 19.39
N LYS A 112 18.18 -42.98 19.64
CA LYS A 112 17.55 -43.76 20.71
C LYS A 112 17.68 -45.27 20.51
N GLU A 113 17.57 -45.74 19.28
CA GLU A 113 17.79 -47.16 18.95
C GLU A 113 19.25 -47.56 19.18
N LEU A 114 20.20 -46.70 18.81
CA LEU A 114 21.62 -46.92 19.08
C LEU A 114 21.93 -46.95 20.58
N GLU A 115 21.37 -46.01 21.35
CA GLU A 115 21.45 -46.00 22.83
C GLU A 115 20.86 -47.29 23.43
N ARG A 116 19.73 -47.77 22.90
CA ARG A 116 19.14 -49.04 23.33
C ARG A 116 20.07 -50.22 23.06
N ARG A 117 20.70 -50.25 21.90
CA ARG A 117 21.65 -51.30 21.51
C ARG A 117 22.92 -51.26 22.36
N THR A 118 23.46 -50.07 22.63
CA THR A 118 24.65 -49.93 23.49
C THR A 118 24.33 -50.28 24.94
N GLU A 119 23.14 -49.93 25.46
CA GLU A 119 22.70 -50.35 26.78
C GLU A 119 22.48 -51.87 26.86
N ALA A 120 21.94 -52.50 25.81
CA ALA A 120 21.79 -53.96 25.74
C ALA A 120 23.16 -54.67 25.73
N ILE A 121 24.12 -54.16 24.96
CA ILE A 121 25.51 -54.66 24.95
C ILE A 121 26.16 -54.45 26.33
N SER A 122 25.97 -53.28 26.94
CA SER A 122 26.46 -52.98 28.29
C SER A 122 25.89 -53.96 29.32
N LYS A 123 24.57 -54.20 29.33
CA LYS A 123 23.92 -55.18 30.22
C LYS A 123 24.39 -56.62 29.96
N ALA A 124 24.59 -57.00 28.70
CA ALA A 124 25.11 -58.33 28.35
C ALA A 124 26.57 -58.53 28.75
N SER A 125 27.39 -57.48 28.70
CA SER A 125 28.82 -57.50 29.06
C SER A 125 29.05 -57.32 30.57
N THR A 126 28.16 -56.65 31.30
CA THR A 126 28.26 -56.45 32.75
C THR A 126 28.47 -57.74 33.55
N PRO A 127 27.76 -58.87 33.32
CA PRO A 127 28.05 -60.13 34.03
C PRO A 127 29.40 -60.77 33.66
N VAL A 128 29.96 -60.46 32.50
CA VAL A 128 31.31 -60.91 32.09
C VAL A 128 32.39 -60.18 32.91
N PHE A 129 32.14 -58.92 33.29
CA PHE A 129 33.11 -58.10 34.02
C PHE A 129 32.90 -58.06 35.54
N ASN A 130 31.66 -58.20 36.05
CA ASN A 130 31.37 -58.06 37.49
C ASN A 130 31.46 -59.35 38.32
N ASN A 131 31.58 -60.53 37.70
CA ASN A 131 31.78 -61.77 38.43
C ASN A 131 33.26 -62.19 38.45
N GLY A 132 34.14 -61.40 39.06
CA GLY A 132 35.46 -61.81 39.61
C GLY A 132 36.34 -62.77 38.79
N GLY A 133 36.14 -62.84 37.47
CA GLY A 133 36.48 -64.02 36.67
C GLY A 133 37.54 -63.79 35.61
N VAL A 134 38.03 -62.55 35.47
CA VAL A 134 39.12 -62.24 34.52
C VAL A 134 40.42 -62.97 34.91
N SER A 135 40.64 -63.20 36.22
CA SER A 135 41.77 -63.99 36.72
C SER A 135 41.60 -65.52 36.54
N THR A 136 40.37 -66.02 36.36
CA THR A 136 40.07 -67.46 36.18
C THR A 136 39.91 -67.85 34.70
N LEU A 137 39.49 -66.91 33.84
CA LEU A 137 39.43 -67.09 32.38
C LEU A 137 40.83 -67.15 31.76
N LEU A 138 41.76 -66.30 32.20
CA LEU A 138 43.16 -66.36 31.75
C LEU A 138 43.89 -67.63 32.23
N ARG A 139 43.42 -68.29 33.29
CA ARG A 139 43.98 -69.56 33.80
C ARG A 139 43.34 -70.81 33.17
N SER A 140 42.16 -70.71 32.56
CA SER A 140 41.45 -71.82 31.90
C SER A 140 41.68 -71.94 30.40
N LEU A 141 42.18 -70.89 29.72
CA LEU A 141 42.62 -70.96 28.32
C LEU A 141 43.93 -71.75 28.10
N SER A 142 44.50 -72.34 29.15
CA SER A 142 45.72 -73.17 29.09
C SER A 142 45.46 -74.68 29.22
N ILE A 143 44.20 -75.14 29.17
CA ILE A 143 43.85 -76.55 29.35
C ILE A 143 43.03 -77.08 28.16
N LYS A 144 43.54 -78.17 27.59
CA LYS A 144 43.06 -78.99 26.47
C LYS A 144 41.53 -79.00 26.26
N ARG A 145 41.12 -78.74 25.01
CA ARG A 145 39.80 -79.05 24.43
C ARG A 145 39.32 -80.46 24.82
N PRO A 146 38.09 -80.59 25.32
CA PRO A 146 37.21 -81.69 24.99
C PRO A 146 36.12 -81.22 24.00
N THR A 147 35.85 -82.09 23.04
CA THR A 147 34.72 -82.05 22.12
C THR A 147 33.39 -82.16 22.86
N ALA A 148 32.55 -81.13 22.80
CA ALA A 148 31.11 -81.22 22.99
C ALA A 148 30.45 -80.03 22.29
N GLU A 149 29.77 -80.33 21.18
CA GLU A 149 28.86 -79.42 20.47
C GLU A 149 27.61 -79.23 21.33
N GLU A 150 27.32 -77.99 21.69
CA GLU A 150 26.00 -77.58 22.17
C GLU A 150 25.54 -76.44 21.26
N GLU A 151 24.59 -76.78 20.38
CA GLU A 151 24.03 -75.90 19.35
C GLU A 151 23.30 -74.72 20.01
N LEU A 152 23.89 -73.54 19.91
CA LEU A 152 23.17 -72.28 20.11
C LEU A 152 22.20 -72.08 18.94
N PRO A 153 20.97 -71.61 19.18
CA PRO A 153 19.96 -71.49 18.14
C PRO A 153 20.45 -70.52 17.06
N ALA A 154 20.56 -71.03 15.83
CA ALA A 154 20.90 -70.27 14.65
C ALA A 154 19.89 -69.13 14.47
N VAL A 155 20.29 -67.92 14.85
CA VAL A 155 19.61 -66.70 14.43
C VAL A 155 19.85 -66.60 12.93
N LYS A 156 18.83 -67.00 12.17
CA LYS A 156 18.79 -66.92 10.72
C LYS A 156 18.67 -65.44 10.36
N TRP A 157 19.82 -64.81 10.08
CA TRP A 157 19.88 -63.46 9.53
C TRP A 157 19.37 -63.53 8.08
N GLU A 158 18.22 -62.91 7.82
CA GLU A 158 17.80 -62.66 6.44
C GLU A 158 18.66 -61.51 5.89
N PRO A 159 19.35 -61.68 4.75
CA PRO A 159 20.15 -60.63 4.15
C PRO A 159 19.23 -59.46 3.77
N LEU A 160 19.56 -58.26 4.24
CA LEU A 160 18.92 -57.04 3.79
C LEU A 160 19.49 -56.72 2.40
N ASP A 161 18.70 -57.01 1.37
CA ASP A 161 19.05 -56.83 -0.04
C ASP A 161 19.05 -55.33 -0.39
N LEU A 162 20.16 -54.64 -0.07
CA LEU A 162 20.40 -53.27 -0.49
C LEU A 162 21.19 -53.29 -1.80
N ALA A 163 20.42 -53.29 -2.90
CA ALA A 163 20.93 -53.15 -4.26
C ALA A 163 21.58 -51.77 -4.47
N LEU A 164 22.89 -51.71 -4.39
CA LEU A 164 23.73 -50.60 -4.87
C LEU A 164 24.78 -51.18 -5.82
N ASN A 165 24.53 -51.11 -7.14
CA ASN A 165 25.42 -51.18 -8.32
C ASN A 165 26.68 -52.10 -8.35
N ALA A 166 26.93 -52.97 -7.37
CA ALA A 166 27.93 -54.02 -7.40
C ALA A 166 27.76 -55.02 -8.57
N PRO A 167 26.54 -55.32 -9.06
CA PRO A 167 26.39 -56.20 -10.21
C PRO A 167 27.07 -55.65 -11.45
N ALA A 168 27.09 -54.34 -11.71
CA ALA A 168 27.67 -53.81 -12.94
C ALA A 168 29.22 -53.88 -12.96
N VAL A 169 29.87 -53.79 -11.79
CA VAL A 169 31.33 -53.92 -11.65
C VAL A 169 31.75 -55.39 -11.69
N LEU A 170 31.05 -56.26 -10.96
CA LEU A 170 31.24 -57.70 -11.06
C LEU A 170 30.91 -58.21 -12.46
N GLU A 171 29.85 -57.69 -13.09
CA GLU A 171 29.47 -58.05 -14.45
C GLU A 171 30.43 -57.45 -15.49
N ARG A 172 31.14 -56.34 -15.22
CA ARG A 172 32.24 -55.88 -16.08
C ARG A 172 33.52 -56.67 -15.86
N LEU A 173 33.85 -57.06 -14.63
CA LEU A 173 34.94 -57.99 -14.28
C LEU A 173 34.67 -59.45 -14.70
N ASP A 174 33.39 -59.81 -14.87
CA ASP A 174 32.93 -61.10 -15.41
C ASP A 174 32.76 -61.05 -16.95
N ARG A 175 32.45 -59.88 -17.54
CA ARG A 175 32.32 -59.66 -19.00
C ARG A 175 33.63 -59.32 -19.69
N SER A 176 34.53 -58.57 -19.07
CA SER A 176 35.95 -58.82 -19.31
C SER A 176 36.13 -60.22 -18.77
N ASN A 177 36.44 -61.22 -19.59
CA ASN A 177 36.72 -62.56 -19.07
C ASN A 177 37.66 -62.44 -17.85
N ALA A 178 37.76 -63.48 -17.03
CA ALA A 178 38.80 -63.66 -16.02
C ALA A 178 40.27 -63.63 -16.56
N ASP A 179 40.47 -63.00 -17.72
CA ASP A 179 41.72 -62.59 -18.33
C ASP A 179 42.29 -61.42 -17.52
N GLU A 180 43.48 -61.65 -16.99
CA GLU A 180 44.28 -60.77 -16.17
C GLU A 180 44.18 -59.28 -16.53
N LEU A 181 43.79 -58.46 -15.55
CA LEU A 181 43.99 -57.02 -15.64
C LEU A 181 45.46 -56.73 -15.30
N GLY A 182 46.28 -56.48 -16.31
CA GLY A 182 47.64 -55.97 -16.10
C GLY A 182 47.58 -54.68 -15.27
N LEU A 183 48.12 -54.68 -14.06
CA LEU A 183 48.16 -53.49 -13.20
C LEU A 183 49.22 -52.53 -13.72
N LEU A 184 50.39 -53.08 -14.05
CA LEU A 184 51.50 -52.38 -14.68
C LEU A 184 51.77 -52.99 -16.07
N ASP A 185 52.11 -52.15 -17.04
CA ASP A 185 52.57 -52.57 -18.37
C ASP A 185 54.03 -53.07 -18.33
N ALA A 186 54.59 -53.42 -19.48
CA ALA A 186 55.98 -53.90 -19.58
C ALA A 186 57.04 -52.83 -19.23
N ASP A 187 56.66 -51.55 -19.26
CA ASP A 187 57.52 -50.40 -18.93
C ASP A 187 57.39 -49.99 -17.45
N GLY A 188 56.49 -50.63 -16.70
CA GLY A 188 56.27 -50.36 -15.28
C GLY A 188 55.25 -49.25 -15.03
N ARG A 189 54.53 -48.79 -16.05
CA ARG A 189 53.49 -47.76 -15.93
C ARG A 189 52.15 -48.40 -15.60
N VAL A 190 51.33 -47.70 -14.85
CA VAL A 190 49.95 -48.15 -14.57
C VAL A 190 49.16 -48.22 -15.87
N THR A 191 48.54 -49.36 -16.15
CA THR A 191 47.76 -49.53 -17.39
C THR A 191 46.50 -48.66 -17.36
N ALA A 192 45.98 -48.30 -18.53
CA ALA A 192 44.74 -47.52 -18.63
C ALA A 192 43.53 -48.23 -17.98
N ALA A 193 43.51 -49.56 -18.01
CA ALA A 193 42.43 -50.34 -17.43
C ALA A 193 42.52 -50.38 -15.89
N ALA A 194 43.73 -50.51 -15.34
CA ALA A 194 43.97 -50.35 -13.91
C ALA A 194 43.67 -48.94 -13.41
N ASP A 195 44.05 -47.92 -14.18
CA ASP A 195 43.75 -46.51 -13.89
C ASP A 195 42.23 -46.27 -13.80
N ALA A 196 41.46 -46.77 -14.76
CA ALA A 196 39.99 -46.66 -14.76
C ALA A 196 39.35 -47.34 -13.54
N ILE A 197 39.76 -48.56 -13.20
CA ILE A 197 39.18 -49.28 -12.05
C ILE A 197 39.52 -48.58 -10.73
N LEU A 198 40.79 -48.25 -10.51
CA LEU A 198 41.22 -47.64 -9.26
C LEU A 198 40.71 -46.20 -9.10
N ARG A 199 40.62 -45.42 -10.19
CA ARG A 199 40.16 -44.02 -10.15
C ARG A 199 38.65 -43.88 -10.16
N ASP A 200 37.94 -44.65 -10.99
CA ASP A 200 36.53 -44.40 -11.26
C ASP A 200 35.62 -45.36 -10.49
N GLU A 201 36.01 -46.63 -10.33
CA GLU A 201 35.16 -47.65 -9.70
C GLU A 201 35.43 -47.80 -8.20
N LEU A 202 36.69 -47.73 -7.78
CA LEU A 202 37.11 -48.00 -6.40
C LEU A 202 37.60 -46.75 -5.64
N ARG A 203 37.45 -45.55 -6.21
CA ARG A 203 38.13 -44.31 -5.80
C ARG A 203 38.34 -44.13 -4.30
N ASP A 204 37.25 -44.14 -3.54
CA ASP A 204 37.20 -43.84 -2.11
C ASP A 204 37.07 -45.11 -1.24
N GLU A 205 37.11 -46.29 -1.86
CA GLU A 205 37.03 -47.58 -1.18
C GLU A 205 38.32 -47.84 -0.39
N ARG A 206 38.17 -48.25 0.87
CA ARG A 206 39.28 -48.65 1.75
C ARG A 206 39.86 -49.97 1.26
N LEU A 207 41.18 -50.10 1.22
CA LEU A 207 41.84 -51.24 0.60
C LEU A 207 42.62 -52.10 1.60
N ALA A 208 42.39 -53.41 1.52
CA ALA A 208 43.33 -54.43 1.97
C ALA A 208 44.07 -54.96 0.74
N VAL A 209 45.39 -54.81 0.68
CA VAL A 209 46.19 -55.21 -0.50
C VAL A 209 46.96 -56.49 -0.18
N VAL A 210 46.70 -57.54 -0.93
CA VAL A 210 47.43 -58.81 -0.85
C VAL A 210 48.28 -58.93 -2.09
N THR A 211 49.59 -59.00 -1.92
CA THR A 211 50.52 -59.22 -3.03
C THR A 211 51.07 -60.62 -2.95
N MET A 212 50.86 -61.40 -4.00
CA MET A 212 51.46 -62.72 -4.22
C MET A 212 52.73 -62.55 -5.03
N MET A 213 53.85 -62.96 -4.47
CA MET A 213 55.16 -62.85 -5.11
C MET A 213 55.79 -64.21 -5.28
N GLY A 214 56.39 -64.48 -6.44
CA GLY A 214 57.22 -65.67 -6.63
C GLY A 214 57.84 -65.77 -8.01
N PRO A 215 58.60 -66.85 -8.27
CA PRO A 215 59.17 -67.11 -9.58
C PRO A 215 58.08 -67.12 -10.65
N HIS A 216 58.44 -66.77 -11.89
CA HIS A 216 57.51 -66.87 -13.01
C HIS A 216 56.90 -68.27 -13.15
N ALA A 217 57.69 -69.31 -12.84
CA ALA A 217 57.28 -70.71 -12.85
C ALA A 217 56.12 -71.05 -11.88
N THR A 218 55.86 -70.23 -10.85
CA THR A 218 54.71 -70.44 -9.94
C THR A 218 53.51 -69.58 -10.28
N SER A 219 53.55 -68.69 -11.27
CA SER A 219 52.44 -67.77 -11.56
C SER A 219 51.12 -68.51 -11.85
N ALA A 220 51.15 -69.55 -12.68
CA ALA A 220 49.99 -70.41 -12.94
C ALA A 220 49.42 -71.05 -11.66
N LEU A 221 50.29 -71.53 -10.76
CA LEU A 221 49.87 -72.12 -9.48
C LEU A 221 49.30 -71.08 -8.52
N ARG A 222 49.85 -69.87 -8.49
CA ARG A 222 49.36 -68.76 -7.66
C ARG A 222 47.97 -68.32 -8.12
N ARG A 223 47.76 -68.18 -9.43
CA ARG A 223 46.45 -67.85 -10.02
C ARG A 223 45.43 -68.93 -9.79
N ARG A 224 45.82 -70.20 -9.97
CA ARG A 224 44.98 -71.34 -9.62
C ARG A 224 44.55 -71.31 -8.16
N LEU A 225 45.49 -71.02 -7.24
CA LEU A 225 45.15 -70.89 -5.82
C LEU A 225 44.12 -69.78 -5.58
N VAL A 226 44.24 -68.63 -6.24
CA VAL A 226 43.26 -67.54 -6.13
C VAL A 226 41.90 -67.96 -6.72
N ALA A 227 41.87 -68.62 -7.87
CA ALA A 227 40.65 -69.15 -8.46
C ALA A 227 39.96 -70.15 -7.53
N ASP A 228 40.73 -71.07 -6.94
CA ASP A 228 40.24 -72.05 -5.95
C ASP A 228 39.65 -71.34 -4.72
N LEU A 229 40.33 -70.32 -4.17
CA LEU A 229 39.85 -69.52 -3.03
C LEU A 229 38.55 -68.76 -3.34
N LEU A 230 38.41 -68.28 -4.57
CA LEU A 230 37.20 -67.59 -5.04
C LEU A 230 36.09 -68.56 -5.49
N GLN A 231 36.36 -69.87 -5.50
CA GLN A 231 35.46 -70.90 -6.01
C GLN A 231 35.10 -70.69 -7.49
N HIS A 232 36.02 -70.12 -8.27
CA HIS A 232 35.89 -69.91 -9.72
C HIS A 232 36.72 -70.95 -10.50
N PRO A 233 36.27 -71.37 -11.69
CA PRO A 233 37.06 -72.23 -12.55
C PRO A 233 38.33 -71.49 -13.01
N ALA A 234 39.50 -72.14 -12.88
CA ALA A 234 40.75 -71.58 -13.36
C ALA A 234 40.69 -71.32 -14.88
N ALA A 235 41.02 -70.10 -15.30
CA ALA A 235 41.12 -69.74 -16.71
C ALA A 235 42.20 -70.59 -17.40
N THR A 236 42.00 -70.90 -18.68
CA THR A 236 42.99 -71.61 -19.51
C THR A 236 44.11 -70.64 -19.89
N ASP A 237 45.34 -70.98 -19.49
CA ASP A 237 46.59 -70.21 -19.42
C ASP A 237 47.18 -69.68 -20.77
N ASP A 238 46.36 -69.29 -21.75
CA ASP A 238 46.85 -68.94 -23.10
C ASP A 238 47.34 -67.48 -23.24
N SER A 239 47.08 -66.59 -22.28
CA SER A 239 47.55 -65.20 -22.31
C SER A 239 48.98 -65.08 -21.78
N SER A 240 49.84 -64.33 -22.49
CA SER A 240 51.16 -63.99 -21.99
C SER A 240 51.04 -63.25 -20.65
N PRO A 241 51.52 -63.84 -19.54
CA PRO A 241 51.30 -63.32 -18.20
C PRO A 241 51.87 -61.91 -18.06
N SER A 242 51.05 -60.98 -17.60
CA SER A 242 51.56 -59.67 -17.19
C SER A 242 52.41 -59.79 -15.93
N ASN A 243 53.44 -58.95 -15.83
CA ASN A 243 54.43 -59.04 -14.76
C ASN A 243 53.87 -58.67 -13.39
N VAL A 244 52.93 -57.72 -13.38
CA VAL A 244 52.12 -57.32 -12.23
C VAL A 244 50.67 -57.29 -12.68
N SER A 245 49.87 -58.26 -12.24
CA SER A 245 48.44 -58.38 -12.57
C SER A 245 47.58 -58.16 -11.33
N LEU A 246 46.48 -57.44 -11.48
CA LEU A 246 45.37 -57.51 -10.54
C LEU A 246 44.57 -58.78 -10.87
N VAL A 247 44.63 -59.77 -9.98
CA VAL A 247 44.01 -61.09 -10.18
C VAL A 247 42.59 -61.13 -9.65
N ALA A 248 42.31 -60.41 -8.55
CA ALA A 248 40.97 -60.35 -7.99
C ALA A 248 40.72 -59.08 -7.19
N CYS A 249 39.45 -58.67 -7.15
CA CYS A 249 38.93 -57.61 -6.30
C CYS A 249 37.68 -58.11 -5.57
N VAL A 250 37.77 -58.34 -4.25
CA VAL A 250 36.69 -58.92 -3.44
C VAL A 250 36.15 -57.89 -2.47
N SER A 251 34.82 -57.80 -2.34
CA SER A 251 34.17 -56.88 -1.40
C SER A 251 33.92 -57.55 -0.05
N PHE A 252 34.40 -56.95 1.03
CA PHE A 252 34.09 -57.35 2.40
C PHE A 252 33.08 -56.35 3.00
N MET A 253 31.82 -56.48 2.62
CA MET A 253 30.74 -55.56 3.01
C MET A 253 30.58 -55.39 4.53
N GLU A 254 30.84 -56.44 5.31
CA GLU A 254 30.74 -56.38 6.79
C GLU A 254 31.78 -55.44 7.42
N GLU A 255 32.94 -55.26 6.78
CA GLU A 255 34.10 -54.53 7.33
C GLU A 255 34.40 -53.23 6.55
N ASP A 256 33.59 -52.93 5.54
CA ASP A 256 33.65 -51.73 4.71
C ASP A 256 35.03 -51.51 4.06
N TYR A 257 35.53 -52.55 3.38
CA TYR A 257 36.74 -52.48 2.55
C TYR A 257 36.71 -53.45 1.36
N ARG A 258 37.62 -53.20 0.41
CA ARG A 258 37.91 -54.05 -0.75
C ARG A 258 39.24 -54.75 -0.57
N LEU A 259 39.26 -56.05 -0.84
CA LEU A 259 40.47 -56.86 -0.90
C LEU A 259 40.97 -56.90 -2.34
N LEU A 260 42.17 -56.35 -2.60
CA LEU A 260 42.85 -56.45 -3.88
C LEU A 260 43.90 -57.56 -3.80
N ILE A 261 43.84 -58.52 -4.72
CA ILE A 261 44.84 -59.59 -4.84
C ILE A 261 45.68 -59.31 -6.09
N ILE A 262 46.96 -59.03 -5.89
CA ILE A 262 47.91 -58.65 -6.92
C ILE A 262 48.94 -59.77 -7.08
N ASP A 263 49.17 -60.24 -8.29
CA ASP A 263 50.20 -61.23 -8.61
C ASP A 263 51.42 -60.56 -9.23
N VAL A 264 52.59 -60.86 -8.69
CA VAL A 264 53.89 -60.31 -9.12
C VAL A 264 54.84 -61.47 -9.43
N SER A 265 55.26 -61.54 -10.70
CA SER A 265 56.24 -62.53 -11.16
C SER A 265 57.66 -61.97 -11.14
N GLU A 266 58.60 -62.72 -10.56
CA GLU A 266 60.01 -62.37 -10.52
C GLU A 266 60.67 -62.40 -11.93
N GLY A 267 61.64 -61.51 -12.13
CA GLY A 267 62.56 -61.55 -13.28
C GLY A 267 62.04 -60.86 -14.52
N ALA A 268 60.86 -60.25 -14.44
CA ALA A 268 60.12 -59.88 -15.63
C ALA A 268 60.27 -58.41 -16.09
N MET A 269 60.89 -57.53 -15.29
CA MET A 269 61.20 -56.15 -15.71
C MET A 269 62.59 -55.69 -15.28
N VAL A 270 63.24 -54.90 -16.13
CA VAL A 270 64.59 -54.31 -15.89
C VAL A 270 64.59 -53.42 -14.64
N HIS A 271 63.46 -52.77 -14.36
CA HIS A 271 63.25 -51.94 -13.16
C HIS A 271 62.27 -52.55 -12.15
N ALA A 272 61.95 -53.85 -12.29
CA ALA A 272 60.92 -54.52 -11.48
C ALA A 272 61.20 -54.44 -9.99
N ALA A 273 62.47 -54.53 -9.59
CA ALA A 273 62.83 -54.60 -8.17
C ALA A 273 62.33 -53.37 -7.40
N ALA A 274 62.56 -52.17 -7.91
CA ALA A 274 62.19 -50.94 -7.21
C ALA A 274 60.66 -50.82 -7.03
N LEU A 275 59.88 -51.02 -8.10
CA LEU A 275 58.41 -51.01 -8.05
C LEU A 275 57.85 -52.16 -7.20
N THR A 276 58.49 -53.32 -7.23
CA THR A 276 58.12 -54.47 -6.38
C THR A 276 58.33 -54.15 -4.92
N GLY A 277 59.41 -53.43 -4.57
CA GLY A 277 59.66 -52.92 -3.23
C GLY A 277 58.54 -52.00 -2.75
N VAL A 278 58.17 -51.00 -3.56
CA VAL A 278 57.04 -50.10 -3.28
C VAL A 278 55.74 -50.86 -3.12
N LEU A 279 55.38 -51.73 -4.06
CA LEU A 279 54.15 -52.52 -4.02
C LEU A 279 54.10 -53.43 -2.77
N SER A 280 55.23 -54.02 -2.40
CA SER A 280 55.36 -54.80 -1.17
C SER A 280 55.12 -53.95 0.07
N SER A 281 55.66 -52.73 0.14
CA SER A 281 55.40 -51.78 1.21
C SER A 281 53.94 -51.28 1.23
N LEU A 282 53.27 -51.22 0.09
CA LEU A 282 51.84 -50.88 0.02
C LEU A 282 50.92 -52.06 0.31
N SER A 283 51.47 -53.27 0.46
CA SER A 283 50.70 -54.46 0.77
C SER A 283 50.31 -54.52 2.25
N SER A 284 49.10 -54.98 2.52
CA SER A 284 48.66 -55.44 3.84
C SER A 284 49.28 -56.80 4.18
N VAL A 285 49.33 -57.69 3.20
CA VAL A 285 49.89 -59.04 3.31
C VAL A 285 50.73 -59.34 2.08
N LEU A 286 51.92 -59.89 2.30
CA LEU A 286 52.80 -60.41 1.26
C LEU A 286 52.80 -61.94 1.33
N LEU A 287 52.30 -62.58 0.29
CA LEU A 287 52.28 -64.02 0.11
C LEU A 287 53.47 -64.45 -0.74
N MET A 288 54.46 -65.08 -0.13
CA MET A 288 55.68 -65.51 -0.81
C MET A 288 55.52 -66.95 -1.29
N ALA A 289 55.42 -67.15 -2.60
CA ALA A 289 55.32 -68.48 -3.21
C ALA A 289 56.70 -69.11 -3.38
N THR A 290 56.97 -70.17 -2.62
CA THR A 290 58.24 -70.91 -2.64
C THR A 290 58.05 -72.29 -3.24
N THR A 291 58.91 -72.70 -4.17
CA THR A 291 58.98 -74.08 -4.70
C THR A 291 60.03 -74.93 -4.00
N ASP A 292 61.06 -74.29 -3.44
CA ASP A 292 62.19 -74.93 -2.77
C ASP A 292 62.47 -74.27 -1.42
N SER A 293 63.18 -74.95 -0.51
CA SER A 293 63.51 -74.48 0.85
C SER A 293 64.54 -73.35 0.89
N SER A 294 65.01 -72.84 -0.25
CA SER A 294 65.92 -71.69 -0.29
C SER A 294 65.21 -70.43 0.18
N GLN A 295 65.93 -69.59 0.95
CA GLN A 295 65.42 -68.29 1.37
C GLN A 295 64.95 -67.48 0.14
N PRO A 296 63.78 -66.82 0.24
CA PRO A 296 63.23 -66.07 -0.87
C PRO A 296 64.08 -64.82 -1.15
N ALA A 297 64.86 -64.82 -2.25
CA ALA A 297 65.54 -63.64 -2.78
C ALA A 297 64.56 -62.46 -3.07
N PHE A 298 63.27 -62.79 -3.14
CA PHE A 298 62.12 -61.89 -3.30
C PHE A 298 61.93 -60.86 -2.17
N LEU A 299 62.57 -61.03 -1.00
CA LEU A 299 62.49 -60.03 0.08
C LEU A 299 63.48 -58.87 -0.10
N ASP A 300 64.52 -59.03 -0.92
CA ASP A 300 65.53 -57.99 -1.15
C ASP A 300 64.93 -56.64 -1.60
N PRO A 301 63.96 -56.60 -2.53
CA PRO A 301 63.37 -55.33 -2.94
C PRO A 301 62.57 -54.64 -1.82
N LEU A 302 61.83 -55.41 -1.03
CA LEU A 302 61.15 -54.90 0.16
C LEU A 302 62.17 -54.37 1.18
N TYR A 303 63.27 -55.09 1.41
CA TYR A 303 64.31 -54.64 2.33
C TYR A 303 64.98 -53.35 1.90
N ARG A 304 65.31 -53.20 0.61
CA ARG A 304 65.86 -51.96 0.08
C ARG A 304 64.88 -50.80 0.27
N GLN A 305 63.60 -51.01 -0.02
CA GLN A 305 62.56 -49.98 0.17
C GLN A 305 62.43 -49.58 1.64
N LEU A 306 62.37 -50.55 2.56
CA LEU A 306 62.27 -50.26 4.00
C LEU A 306 63.52 -49.54 4.54
N LEU A 307 64.71 -49.89 4.06
CA LEU A 307 65.96 -49.20 4.43
C LEU A 307 66.00 -47.76 3.90
N GLN A 308 65.46 -47.51 2.71
CA GLN A 308 65.30 -46.16 2.19
C GLN A 308 64.33 -45.36 3.05
N LEU A 309 63.15 -45.91 3.35
CA LEU A 309 62.13 -45.28 4.20
C LEU A 309 62.63 -44.98 5.61
N GLN A 310 63.50 -45.82 6.17
CA GLN A 310 64.09 -45.61 7.50
C GLN A 310 64.96 -44.34 7.60
N ARG A 311 65.37 -43.76 6.46
CA ARG A 311 66.11 -42.48 6.45
C ARG A 311 65.21 -41.30 6.81
N ASP A 312 63.96 -41.36 6.38
CA ASP A 312 63.03 -40.22 6.44
C ASP A 312 61.89 -40.44 7.44
N LEU A 313 61.60 -41.69 7.78
CA LEU A 313 60.48 -42.08 8.64
C LEU A 313 60.93 -42.64 9.99
N SER A 314 60.07 -42.47 10.99
CA SER A 314 60.27 -43.09 12.30
C SER A 314 60.14 -44.62 12.22
N PRO A 315 60.78 -45.38 13.13
CA PRO A 315 60.64 -46.84 13.15
C PRO A 315 59.19 -47.34 13.26
N ILE A 316 58.31 -46.57 13.90
CA ILE A 316 56.88 -46.90 14.03
C ILE A 316 56.18 -46.78 12.67
N GLU A 317 56.44 -45.71 11.93
CA GLU A 317 55.88 -45.49 10.59
C GLU A 317 56.39 -46.55 9.60
N VAL A 318 57.68 -46.90 9.65
CA VAL A 318 58.24 -48.00 8.85
C VAL A 318 57.58 -49.33 9.21
N PHE A 319 57.27 -49.57 10.48
CA PHE A 319 56.56 -50.77 10.93
C PHE A 319 55.09 -50.82 10.46
N GLU A 320 54.41 -49.67 10.36
CA GLU A 320 53.07 -49.56 9.77
C GLU A 320 53.09 -49.88 8.26
N LEU A 321 54.11 -49.38 7.56
CA LEU A 321 54.35 -49.67 6.13
C LEU A 321 54.74 -51.13 5.89
N MET A 322 55.16 -51.88 6.91
CA MET A 322 55.54 -53.27 6.74
C MET A 322 54.32 -54.20 6.55
N PRO A 323 54.24 -54.97 5.45
CA PRO A 323 53.21 -55.99 5.25
C PRO A 323 53.36 -57.14 6.24
N SER A 324 52.25 -57.85 6.50
CA SER A 324 52.33 -59.17 7.15
C SER A 324 52.89 -60.19 6.16
N LEU A 325 53.84 -61.02 6.57
CA LEU A 325 54.56 -61.94 5.68
C LEU A 325 54.07 -63.37 5.87
N LEU A 326 53.63 -64.03 4.81
CA LEU A 326 53.21 -65.43 4.84
C LEU A 326 53.88 -66.19 3.69
N ALA A 327 54.65 -67.22 4.01
CA ALA A 327 55.21 -68.10 3.00
C ALA A 327 54.18 -69.16 2.59
N LEU A 328 53.99 -69.34 1.29
CA LEU A 328 53.17 -70.37 0.68
C LEU A 328 54.07 -71.40 0.02
N ASP A 329 54.06 -72.60 0.59
CA ASP A 329 54.80 -73.74 0.07
C ASP A 329 54.02 -74.43 -1.06
N PHE A 330 54.58 -74.35 -2.27
CA PHE A 330 54.10 -75.00 -3.48
C PHE A 330 54.88 -76.29 -3.82
N ALA A 331 55.89 -76.68 -3.03
CA ALA A 331 56.77 -77.83 -3.31
C ALA A 331 56.01 -79.15 -3.47
N ARG A 332 54.83 -79.31 -2.86
CA ARG A 332 54.00 -80.52 -3.03
C ARG A 332 53.15 -80.59 -4.29
N PHE A 333 53.10 -79.53 -5.10
CA PHE A 333 52.64 -79.68 -6.50
C PHE A 333 53.65 -80.48 -7.35
N ASN A 334 54.93 -80.52 -6.95
CA ASN A 334 56.01 -81.26 -7.63
C ASN A 334 56.89 -82.05 -6.61
N ARG A 335 56.46 -83.25 -6.22
CA ARG A 335 57.17 -84.30 -5.44
C ARG A 335 58.32 -83.87 -4.48
N SER A 336 58.02 -84.00 -3.18
CA SER A 336 58.86 -84.50 -2.07
C SER A 336 60.37 -84.15 -2.03
N MET A 337 60.72 -83.09 -1.31
CA MET A 337 62.07 -82.89 -0.75
C MET A 337 61.99 -82.42 0.71
N SER A 338 63.02 -82.76 1.50
CA SER A 338 63.18 -82.45 2.93
C SER A 338 63.67 -81.01 3.17
N PRO A 339 63.28 -80.36 4.28
CA PRO A 339 63.68 -78.99 4.59
C PRO A 339 65.18 -78.90 4.93
N SER A 340 65.85 -77.89 4.38
CA SER A 340 67.20 -77.45 4.76
C SER A 340 67.14 -76.09 5.45
N ASP A 341 67.88 -75.92 6.54
CA ASP A 341 67.96 -74.64 7.27
C ASP A 341 68.68 -73.55 6.43
N PRO A 342 68.22 -72.28 6.48
CA PRO A 342 68.80 -71.21 5.69
C PRO A 342 70.12 -70.66 6.27
N GLU A 343 71.12 -70.44 5.42
CA GLU A 343 72.52 -70.18 5.80
C GLU A 343 72.93 -68.70 6.01
N THR A 344 72.05 -67.72 5.86
CA THR A 344 72.42 -66.31 6.12
C THR A 344 71.31 -65.52 6.83
N PRO A 345 71.59 -64.96 8.03
CA PRO A 345 70.63 -64.08 8.70
C PRO A 345 70.62 -62.69 8.04
N PRO A 346 69.45 -62.07 7.82
CA PRO A 346 69.35 -60.67 7.44
C PRO A 346 69.96 -59.75 8.52
N PRO A 347 70.28 -58.47 8.20
CA PRO A 347 70.81 -57.52 9.17
C PRO A 347 69.93 -57.43 10.44
N GLU A 348 70.56 -57.54 11.62
CA GLU A 348 69.90 -57.85 12.92
C GLU A 348 68.66 -57.00 13.24
N VAL A 349 68.70 -55.69 12.97
CA VAL A 349 67.60 -54.77 13.35
C VAL A 349 66.34 -54.96 12.48
N LEU A 350 66.53 -55.22 11.18
CA LEU A 350 65.40 -55.43 10.25
C LEU A 350 64.85 -56.86 10.39
N ALA A 351 65.71 -57.82 10.76
CA ALA A 351 65.34 -59.20 11.03
C ALA A 351 64.29 -59.32 12.14
N ASP A 352 64.40 -58.52 13.20
CA ASP A 352 63.46 -58.54 14.31
C ASP A 352 62.08 -57.95 13.93
N VAL A 353 62.06 -56.88 13.14
CA VAL A 353 60.81 -56.29 12.62
C VAL A 353 60.10 -57.25 11.67
N VAL A 354 60.85 -57.94 10.80
CA VAL A 354 60.36 -59.02 9.94
C VAL A 354 59.73 -60.14 10.76
N ARG A 355 60.40 -60.60 11.81
CA ARG A 355 59.89 -61.66 12.68
C ARG A 355 58.55 -61.28 13.31
N LEU A 356 58.35 -60.02 13.70
CA LEU A 356 57.09 -59.55 14.29
C LEU A 356 55.90 -59.56 13.31
N LYS A 357 56.16 -59.41 12.01
CA LYS A 357 55.12 -59.42 10.96
C LYS A 357 55.00 -60.77 10.24
N THR A 358 55.83 -61.74 10.57
CA THR A 358 55.82 -63.06 9.95
C THR A 358 54.69 -63.92 10.52
N LEU A 359 53.74 -64.30 9.67
CA LEU A 359 52.62 -65.18 9.97
C LEU A 359 52.99 -66.68 9.88
N GLY A 360 54.19 -66.98 9.38
CA GLY A 360 54.74 -68.33 9.25
C GLY A 360 54.68 -68.87 7.82
N THR A 361 54.61 -70.20 7.70
CA THR A 361 54.53 -70.92 6.43
C THR A 361 53.25 -71.76 6.38
N ARG A 362 52.54 -71.73 5.26
CA ARG A 362 51.37 -72.58 4.99
C ARG A 362 51.56 -73.33 3.68
N ARG A 363 50.99 -74.52 3.57
CA ARG A 363 50.99 -75.27 2.31
C ARG A 363 49.87 -74.74 1.42
N ALA A 364 50.17 -74.47 0.15
CA ALA A 364 49.18 -73.96 -0.80
C ALA A 364 47.94 -74.86 -0.91
N VAL A 365 48.14 -76.18 -0.84
CA VAL A 365 47.06 -77.19 -0.88
C VAL A 365 46.09 -77.09 0.31
N ASP A 366 46.60 -76.74 1.49
CA ASP A 366 45.73 -76.57 2.66
C ASP A 366 44.89 -75.29 2.48
N VAL A 367 45.49 -74.24 1.89
CA VAL A 367 44.84 -72.95 1.63
C VAL A 367 43.78 -73.04 0.53
N SER A 368 44.01 -73.81 -0.54
CA SER A 368 43.05 -73.97 -1.66
C SER A 368 41.73 -74.60 -1.26
N SER A 369 41.66 -75.22 -0.08
CA SER A 369 40.42 -75.82 0.45
C SER A 369 39.52 -74.82 1.22
N LEU A 370 40.02 -73.60 1.46
CA LEU A 370 39.32 -72.54 2.18
C LEU A 370 38.60 -71.62 1.20
N ASP A 371 37.56 -70.92 1.66
CA ASP A 371 37.05 -69.76 0.94
C ASP A 371 37.92 -68.51 1.19
N VAL A 372 37.86 -67.56 0.26
CA VAL A 372 38.60 -66.30 0.31
C VAL A 372 38.41 -65.54 1.63
N GLY A 373 37.22 -65.57 2.22
CA GLY A 373 36.91 -64.90 3.48
C GLY A 373 37.56 -65.59 4.66
N SER A 374 37.42 -66.91 4.78
CA SER A 374 38.05 -67.72 5.83
C SER A 374 39.57 -67.63 5.81
N PHE A 375 40.18 -67.49 4.63
CA PHE A 375 41.62 -67.36 4.51
C PHE A 375 42.13 -65.94 4.79
N PHE A 376 41.55 -64.91 4.15
CA PHE A 376 42.08 -63.55 4.21
C PHE A 376 41.58 -62.72 5.37
N LYS A 377 40.32 -62.85 5.82
CA LYS A 377 39.77 -62.05 6.93
C LYS A 377 40.64 -62.06 8.20
N PRO A 378 41.26 -63.18 8.61
CA PRO A 378 42.13 -63.19 9.79
C PRO A 378 43.48 -62.49 9.61
N ILE A 379 43.95 -62.31 8.37
CA ILE A 379 45.34 -61.90 8.07
C ILE A 379 45.45 -60.59 7.29
N ALA A 380 44.46 -60.29 6.44
CA ALA A 380 44.40 -59.10 5.62
C ALA A 380 43.58 -58.03 6.34
N ARG A 381 44.25 -56.94 6.70
CA ARG A 381 43.62 -55.74 7.24
C ARG A 381 43.72 -54.62 6.22
N VAL A 382 42.85 -53.62 6.34
CA VAL A 382 43.00 -52.36 5.59
C VAL A 382 44.42 -51.83 5.79
N LYS A 383 45.11 -51.57 4.68
CA LYS A 383 46.47 -51.03 4.72
C LYS A 383 46.38 -49.62 5.29
N ARG A 384 47.26 -49.29 6.24
CA ARG A 384 47.38 -47.94 6.78
C ARG A 384 48.70 -47.33 6.38
N LEU A 385 48.66 -46.09 5.92
CA LEU A 385 49.81 -45.24 5.64
C LEU A 385 49.70 -44.01 6.56
N PHE A 386 50.64 -43.85 7.49
CA PHE A 386 50.66 -42.71 8.42
C PHE A 386 49.33 -42.51 9.16
N GLU A 387 48.82 -43.59 9.77
CA GLU A 387 47.51 -43.64 10.44
C GLU A 387 46.28 -43.45 9.53
N ILE A 388 46.42 -43.30 8.21
CA ILE A 388 45.32 -43.16 7.26
C ILE A 388 45.09 -44.47 6.51
N ASP A 389 43.83 -44.87 6.38
CA ASP A 389 43.45 -46.05 5.59
C ASP A 389 43.72 -45.79 4.10
N LEU A 390 44.43 -46.72 3.46
CA LEU A 390 44.76 -46.66 2.04
C LEU A 390 43.47 -46.80 1.22
N THR A 391 43.20 -45.84 0.34
CA THR A 391 42.13 -45.94 -0.65
C THR A 391 42.68 -46.29 -2.04
N ALA A 392 41.80 -46.65 -2.98
CA ALA A 392 42.22 -46.95 -4.35
C ALA A 392 42.82 -45.74 -5.07
N GLU A 393 42.27 -44.54 -4.88
CA GLU A 393 42.85 -43.32 -5.44
C GLU A 393 44.27 -43.08 -4.92
N MET A 394 44.51 -43.35 -3.62
CA MET A 394 45.83 -43.21 -3.01
C MET A 394 46.80 -44.26 -3.55
N LEU A 395 46.38 -45.53 -3.63
CA LEU A 395 47.19 -46.60 -4.23
C LEU A 395 47.60 -46.26 -5.67
N LEU A 396 46.64 -45.83 -6.50
CA LEU A 396 46.87 -45.42 -7.87
C LEU A 396 47.91 -44.30 -7.96
N ALA A 397 47.74 -43.24 -7.15
CA ALA A 397 48.63 -42.10 -7.16
C ALA A 397 50.07 -42.47 -6.74
N LEU A 398 50.21 -43.34 -5.73
CA LEU A 398 51.51 -43.82 -5.26
C LEU A 398 52.19 -44.70 -6.32
N LEU A 399 51.44 -45.59 -6.98
CA LEU A 399 51.97 -46.40 -8.08
C LEU A 399 52.37 -45.55 -9.28
N GLN A 400 51.58 -44.54 -9.64
CA GLN A 400 51.90 -43.63 -10.74
C GLN A 400 53.14 -42.77 -10.44
N SER A 401 53.29 -42.30 -9.21
CA SER A 401 54.48 -41.56 -8.77
C SER A 401 55.72 -42.46 -8.80
N ALA A 402 55.65 -43.66 -8.21
CA ALA A 402 56.76 -44.61 -8.24
C ALA A 402 57.14 -45.06 -9.68
N ALA A 403 56.14 -45.30 -10.53
CA ALA A 403 56.36 -45.62 -11.95
C ALA A 403 57.04 -44.48 -12.69
N ARG A 404 56.70 -43.22 -12.38
CA ARG A 404 57.33 -42.02 -12.94
C ARG A 404 58.81 -41.97 -12.57
N ASP A 405 59.13 -42.06 -11.27
CA ASP A 405 60.50 -42.03 -10.76
C ASP A 405 61.36 -43.10 -11.45
N VAL A 406 60.83 -44.33 -11.51
CA VAL A 406 61.50 -45.46 -12.14
C VAL A 406 61.72 -45.25 -13.64
N SER A 407 60.72 -44.70 -14.34
CA SER A 407 60.84 -44.39 -15.77
C SER A 407 61.86 -43.28 -16.06
N GLU A 408 62.11 -42.40 -15.09
CA GLU A 408 63.12 -41.35 -15.15
C GLU A 408 64.50 -41.83 -14.69
N GLY A 409 64.62 -43.08 -14.25
CA GLY A 409 65.86 -43.70 -13.78
C GLY A 409 66.21 -43.38 -12.32
N HIS A 410 65.25 -42.89 -11.54
CA HIS A 410 65.39 -42.65 -10.11
C HIS A 410 64.85 -43.83 -9.29
N ASP A 411 65.40 -44.02 -8.08
CA ASP A 411 64.80 -44.93 -7.11
C ASP A 411 63.49 -44.31 -6.59
N PRO A 412 62.37 -45.05 -6.56
CA PRO A 412 61.07 -44.52 -6.18
C PRO A 412 61.08 -44.09 -4.71
N ASP A 413 60.74 -42.82 -4.49
CA ASP A 413 60.68 -42.26 -3.14
C ASP A 413 59.24 -42.21 -2.65
N LEU A 414 58.83 -43.27 -1.95
CA LEU A 414 57.48 -43.38 -1.40
C LEU A 414 57.14 -42.24 -0.41
N SER A 415 58.14 -41.61 0.23
CA SER A 415 57.92 -40.45 1.10
C SER A 415 57.49 -39.24 0.28
N SER A 416 58.21 -38.94 -0.81
CA SER A 416 57.85 -37.87 -1.75
C SER A 416 56.53 -38.17 -2.48
N SER A 417 56.29 -39.42 -2.90
CA SER A 417 55.01 -39.82 -3.50
C SER A 417 53.84 -39.61 -2.53
N TRP A 418 54.04 -39.89 -1.23
CA TRP A 418 53.04 -39.63 -0.21
C TRP A 418 52.77 -38.13 -0.04
N ASP A 419 53.82 -37.31 -0.03
CA ASP A 419 53.69 -35.85 0.03
C ASP A 419 52.89 -35.29 -1.16
N GLU A 420 53.06 -35.81 -2.38
CA GLU A 420 52.24 -35.48 -3.56
C GLU A 420 50.76 -35.84 -3.37
N VAL A 421 50.47 -37.02 -2.81
CA VAL A 421 49.09 -37.47 -2.52
C VAL A 421 48.44 -36.55 -1.49
N VAL A 422 49.16 -36.24 -0.41
CA VAL A 422 48.66 -35.34 0.63
C VAL A 422 48.45 -33.94 0.08
N GLU A 423 49.37 -33.43 -0.75
CA GLU A 423 49.22 -32.13 -1.39
C GLU A 423 47.93 -32.08 -2.20
N ARG A 424 47.69 -33.07 -3.07
CA ARG A 424 46.50 -33.14 -3.92
C ARG A 424 45.21 -33.19 -3.10
N LYS A 425 45.15 -34.04 -2.07
CA LYS A 425 43.97 -34.14 -1.20
C LYS A 425 43.74 -32.86 -0.39
N CYS A 426 44.81 -32.25 0.15
CA CYS A 426 44.70 -30.98 0.86
C CYS A 426 44.28 -29.82 -0.07
N MET A 427 44.73 -29.82 -1.32
CA MET A 427 44.35 -28.81 -2.31
C MET A 427 42.85 -28.83 -2.58
N VAL A 428 42.23 -30.01 -2.74
CA VAL A 428 40.77 -30.11 -2.90
C VAL A 428 40.03 -29.49 -1.71
N VAL A 429 40.43 -29.82 -0.48
CA VAL A 429 39.83 -29.24 0.74
C VAL A 429 40.08 -27.74 0.83
N ALA A 430 41.25 -27.26 0.40
CA ALA A 430 41.57 -25.83 0.37
C ALA A 430 40.71 -25.08 -0.65
N ASP A 431 40.50 -25.66 -1.83
CA ASP A 431 39.66 -25.09 -2.89
C ASP A 431 38.20 -25.01 -2.43
N ASP A 432 37.68 -26.04 -1.77
CA ASP A 432 36.32 -26.03 -1.18
C ASP A 432 36.17 -24.98 -0.06
N ALA A 433 37.16 -24.89 0.85
CA ALA A 433 37.17 -23.89 1.91
C ALA A 433 37.25 -22.46 1.34
N LYS A 434 38.04 -22.26 0.27
CA LYS A 434 38.14 -21.00 -0.45
C LYS A 434 36.84 -20.66 -1.16
N ALA A 435 36.22 -21.60 -1.86
CA ALA A 435 34.94 -21.40 -2.53
C ALA A 435 33.87 -20.94 -1.53
N THR A 436 33.77 -21.62 -0.39
CA THR A 436 32.87 -21.24 0.71
C THR A 436 33.12 -19.80 1.19
N TYR A 437 34.39 -19.41 1.37
CA TYR A 437 34.74 -18.04 1.73
C TYR A 437 34.32 -17.03 0.65
N VAL A 438 34.61 -17.32 -0.63
CA VAL A 438 34.28 -16.43 -1.76
C VAL A 438 32.78 -16.23 -1.87
N ASP A 439 32.00 -17.31 -1.83
CA ASP A 439 30.55 -17.25 -2.01
C ASP A 439 29.88 -16.42 -0.89
N CYS A 440 30.28 -16.65 0.36
CA CYS A 440 29.78 -15.89 1.50
C CYS A 440 30.20 -14.42 1.45
N MET A 441 31.48 -14.12 1.15
CA MET A 441 31.95 -12.73 1.03
C MET A 441 31.25 -11.99 -0.10
N TYR A 442 31.13 -12.62 -1.27
CA TYR A 442 30.58 -12.00 -2.46
C TYR A 442 29.11 -11.65 -2.31
N ALA A 443 28.31 -12.52 -1.66
CA ALA A 443 26.92 -12.24 -1.35
C ALA A 443 26.78 -10.96 -0.50
N SER A 444 27.57 -10.83 0.57
CA SER A 444 27.51 -9.70 1.50
C SER A 444 28.07 -8.39 0.92
N VAL A 445 29.12 -8.46 0.08
CA VAL A 445 29.72 -7.27 -0.54
C VAL A 445 28.76 -6.57 -1.51
N ARG A 446 27.81 -7.30 -2.10
CA ARG A 446 26.87 -6.78 -3.11
C ARG A 446 25.54 -6.29 -2.57
N GLU A 447 25.31 -6.36 -1.26
CA GLU A 447 24.09 -5.83 -0.65
C GLU A 447 23.96 -4.32 -0.88
N THR A 448 22.71 -3.87 -1.10
CA THR A 448 22.32 -2.46 -1.22
C THR A 448 21.38 -2.09 -0.06
N PRO A 449 21.70 -1.05 0.75
CA PRO A 449 22.85 -0.16 0.63
C PRO A 449 24.20 -0.87 0.90
N PRO A 450 25.33 -0.36 0.37
CA PRO A 450 26.61 -1.00 0.56
C PRO A 450 26.97 -1.10 2.05
N MET A 451 27.17 -2.33 2.54
CA MET A 451 27.80 -2.63 3.84
C MET A 451 29.00 -1.73 4.19
N GLU A 452 29.06 -1.30 5.45
CA GLU A 452 30.18 -0.51 5.99
C GLU A 452 31.51 -1.27 6.01
N MET A 453 32.63 -0.57 5.85
CA MET A 453 33.97 -1.19 5.82
C MET A 453 34.32 -1.94 7.11
N ALA A 454 33.94 -1.42 8.28
CA ALA A 454 34.18 -2.08 9.56
C ALA A 454 33.38 -3.37 9.72
N ALA A 455 32.15 -3.42 9.18
CA ALA A 455 31.34 -4.63 9.15
C ALA A 455 31.95 -5.67 8.21
N MET A 456 32.48 -5.23 7.06
CA MET A 456 33.18 -6.10 6.11
C MET A 456 34.45 -6.72 6.70
N GLU A 457 35.25 -5.94 7.43
CA GLU A 457 36.45 -6.46 8.13
C GLU A 457 36.07 -7.55 9.16
N LYS A 458 35.00 -7.31 9.93
CA LYS A 458 34.51 -8.30 10.89
C LYS A 458 34.00 -9.57 10.20
N LEU A 459 33.25 -9.42 9.11
CA LEU A 459 32.77 -10.55 8.31
C LEU A 459 33.94 -11.36 7.73
N HIS A 460 34.99 -10.67 7.24
CA HIS A 460 36.20 -11.33 6.77
C HIS A 460 36.83 -12.19 7.87
N ASP A 461 37.01 -11.66 9.07
CA ASP A 461 37.61 -12.41 10.19
C ASP A 461 36.80 -13.67 10.54
N GLU A 462 35.48 -13.59 10.49
CA GLU A 462 34.58 -14.72 10.75
C GLU A 462 34.67 -15.78 9.65
N LEU A 463 34.56 -15.38 8.38
CA LEU A 463 34.63 -16.29 7.24
C LEU A 463 36.03 -16.87 7.03
N TRP A 464 37.08 -16.10 7.33
CA TRP A 464 38.46 -16.57 7.29
C TRP A 464 38.69 -17.67 8.34
N ARG A 465 38.18 -17.49 9.57
CA ARG A 465 38.26 -18.53 10.61
C ARG A 465 37.51 -19.77 10.16
N LEU A 466 36.28 -19.61 9.67
CA LEU A 466 35.49 -20.73 9.16
C LEU A 466 36.23 -21.51 8.06
N ALA A 467 36.78 -20.82 7.06
CA ALA A 467 37.54 -21.45 5.98
C ALA A 467 38.80 -22.17 6.51
N MET A 468 39.50 -21.58 7.49
CA MET A 468 40.65 -22.23 8.12
C MET A 468 40.27 -23.45 8.97
N ASP A 469 39.11 -23.44 9.62
CA ASP A 469 38.59 -24.54 10.41
C ASP A 469 38.15 -25.70 9.51
N VAL A 470 37.42 -25.42 8.43
CA VAL A 470 37.07 -26.39 7.38
C VAL A 470 38.33 -27.05 6.82
N TYR A 471 39.35 -26.26 6.48
CA TYR A 471 40.62 -26.81 6.03
C TYR A 471 41.32 -27.63 7.12
N HIS A 472 41.34 -27.15 8.36
CA HIS A 472 42.02 -27.85 9.45
C HIS A 472 41.41 -29.22 9.72
N ASP A 473 40.08 -29.28 9.81
CA ASP A 473 39.32 -30.49 10.10
C ASP A 473 39.39 -31.47 8.93
N GLY A 474 39.19 -31.00 7.70
CA GLY A 474 39.28 -31.83 6.50
C GLY A 474 40.69 -32.36 6.21
N THR A 475 41.74 -31.73 6.74
CA THR A 475 43.12 -32.17 6.56
C THR A 475 43.77 -32.74 7.83
N LYS A 476 43.02 -32.87 8.93
CA LYS A 476 43.57 -33.18 10.26
C LYS A 476 44.39 -34.47 10.29
N THR A 477 43.91 -35.47 9.56
CA THR A 477 44.49 -36.83 9.47
C THR A 477 45.80 -36.86 8.69
N PHE A 478 46.01 -35.94 7.75
CA PHE A 478 47.23 -35.92 6.94
C PHE A 478 48.40 -35.33 7.72
N ARG A 479 49.46 -36.13 7.88
CA ARG A 479 50.74 -35.74 8.47
C ARG A 479 51.81 -35.67 7.37
N ALA A 480 51.96 -34.49 6.77
CA ALA A 480 52.97 -34.23 5.74
C ALA A 480 53.42 -32.76 5.76
N PRO A 481 54.65 -32.43 5.32
CA PRO A 481 55.08 -31.05 5.06
C PRO A 481 54.18 -30.34 4.03
N SER A 482 53.75 -31.04 2.97
CA SER A 482 52.92 -30.49 1.90
C SER A 482 51.58 -29.92 2.40
N ARG A 483 50.96 -30.53 3.42
CA ARG A 483 49.78 -29.98 4.11
C ARG A 483 50.01 -28.55 4.64
N ARG A 484 51.21 -28.24 5.16
CA ARG A 484 51.51 -26.90 5.67
C ARG A 484 51.71 -25.91 4.52
N ALA A 485 52.32 -26.35 3.42
CA ALA A 485 52.48 -25.54 2.21
C ALA A 485 51.12 -25.16 1.60
N VAL A 486 50.21 -26.13 1.44
CA VAL A 486 48.83 -25.87 0.97
C VAL A 486 48.08 -24.93 1.91
N ARG A 487 48.20 -25.11 3.24
CA ARG A 487 47.61 -24.19 4.21
C ARG A 487 48.13 -22.76 4.06
N ALA A 488 49.44 -22.59 3.85
CA ALA A 488 50.05 -21.28 3.67
C ALA A 488 49.57 -20.63 2.36
N ARG A 489 49.45 -21.41 1.30
CA ARG A 489 48.88 -20.99 0.02
C ARG A 489 47.43 -20.52 0.19
N LEU A 490 46.57 -21.32 0.81
CA LEU A 490 45.18 -20.94 1.10
C LEU A 490 45.10 -19.61 1.87
N LYS A 491 45.91 -19.44 2.93
CA LYS A 491 45.96 -18.17 3.68
C LYS A 491 46.34 -16.98 2.80
N SER A 492 47.29 -17.16 1.87
CA SER A 492 47.68 -16.12 0.92
C SER A 492 46.55 -15.79 -0.04
N GLU A 493 45.88 -16.80 -0.59
CA GLU A 493 44.78 -16.64 -1.54
C GLU A 493 43.56 -15.96 -0.90
N LEU A 494 43.20 -16.30 0.34
CA LEU A 494 42.11 -15.62 1.06
C LEU A 494 42.41 -14.14 1.32
N ARG A 495 43.68 -13.78 1.60
CA ARG A 495 44.10 -12.38 1.76
C ARG A 495 44.02 -11.61 0.45
N GLN A 496 44.48 -12.20 -0.65
CA GLN A 496 44.35 -11.60 -1.98
C GLN A 496 42.88 -11.39 -2.36
N GLN A 497 42.01 -12.35 -2.03
CA GLN A 497 40.58 -12.21 -2.26
C GLN A 497 39.99 -11.08 -1.41
N LEU A 498 40.36 -10.95 -0.12
CA LEU A 498 39.95 -9.83 0.71
C LEU A 498 40.33 -8.49 0.08
N GLU A 499 41.58 -8.31 -0.33
CA GLU A 499 42.07 -7.06 -0.94
C GLU A 499 41.26 -6.70 -2.19
N LYS A 500 40.97 -7.69 -3.05
CA LYS A 500 40.13 -7.52 -4.23
C LYS A 500 38.70 -7.08 -3.88
N GLU A 501 38.06 -7.77 -2.93
CA GLU A 501 36.71 -7.43 -2.49
C GLU A 501 36.67 -6.05 -1.81
N PHE A 502 37.71 -5.68 -1.05
CA PHE A 502 37.80 -4.41 -0.34
C PHE A 502 37.87 -3.22 -1.32
N GLU A 503 38.69 -3.30 -2.36
CA GLU A 503 38.72 -2.28 -3.41
C GLU A 503 37.40 -2.25 -4.22
N GLY A 504 36.80 -3.42 -4.47
CA GLY A 504 35.45 -3.50 -5.05
C GLY A 504 34.40 -2.80 -4.18
N LYS A 505 34.44 -2.99 -2.86
CA LYS A 505 33.48 -2.36 -1.94
C LYS A 505 33.69 -0.86 -1.83
N LYS A 506 34.94 -0.42 -1.73
CA LYS A 506 35.31 1.00 -1.67
C LYS A 506 34.81 1.76 -2.89
N THR A 507 34.96 1.20 -4.09
CA THR A 507 34.43 1.81 -5.31
C THR A 507 32.90 1.87 -5.29
N ALA A 508 32.21 0.79 -4.90
CA ALA A 508 30.75 0.78 -4.76
C ALA A 508 30.23 1.80 -3.73
N LEU A 509 30.91 1.95 -2.59
CA LEU A 509 30.55 2.91 -1.54
C LEU A 509 30.77 4.36 -1.99
N MET A 510 31.86 4.63 -2.71
CA MET A 510 32.08 5.95 -3.33
C MET A 510 30.99 6.29 -4.35
N ASP A 511 30.57 5.34 -5.16
CA ASP A 511 29.53 5.56 -6.17
C ASP A 511 28.16 5.75 -5.54
N HIS A 512 27.84 5.00 -4.47
CA HIS A 512 26.64 5.22 -3.66
C HIS A 512 26.60 6.65 -3.08
N PHE A 513 27.69 7.11 -2.45
CA PHE A 513 27.73 8.48 -1.90
C PHE A 513 27.63 9.56 -2.98
N LYS A 514 28.21 9.36 -4.17
CA LYS A 514 28.01 10.28 -5.30
C LYS A 514 26.55 10.31 -5.75
N GLN A 515 25.88 9.16 -5.75
CA GLN A 515 24.46 9.07 -6.09
C GLN A 515 23.59 9.78 -5.05
N GLU A 516 23.83 9.55 -3.75
CA GLU A 516 23.15 10.27 -2.67
C GLU A 516 23.42 11.78 -2.71
N GLU A 517 24.65 12.20 -2.96
CA GLU A 517 24.98 13.62 -3.13
C GLU A 517 24.22 14.23 -4.31
N ALA A 518 24.13 13.53 -5.44
CA ALA A 518 23.35 13.98 -6.60
C ALA A 518 21.86 14.07 -6.27
N GLN A 519 21.30 13.09 -5.57
CA GLN A 519 19.91 13.10 -5.12
C GLN A 519 19.65 14.27 -4.16
N LEU A 520 20.54 14.51 -3.19
CA LEU A 520 20.45 15.64 -2.27
C LEU A 520 20.50 16.98 -3.02
N ARG A 521 21.38 17.13 -4.01
CA ARG A 521 21.42 18.34 -4.85
C ARG A 521 20.12 18.56 -5.63
N VAL A 522 19.52 17.50 -6.18
CA VAL A 522 18.22 17.57 -6.87
C VAL A 522 17.11 17.97 -5.88
N CYS A 523 17.07 17.36 -4.70
CA CYS A 523 16.13 17.71 -3.63
C CYS A 523 16.29 19.18 -3.21
N MET A 524 17.52 19.64 -2.96
CA MET A 524 17.81 21.03 -2.61
C MET A 524 17.41 22.02 -3.72
N ALA A 525 17.64 21.67 -4.99
CA ALA A 525 17.22 22.49 -6.13
C ALA A 525 15.69 22.62 -6.19
N ARG A 526 14.97 21.50 -5.96
CA ARG A 526 13.51 21.48 -5.90
C ARG A 526 12.96 22.30 -4.73
N GLU A 527 13.60 22.22 -3.56
CA GLU A 527 13.26 23.05 -2.40
C GLU A 527 13.50 24.55 -2.65
N MET A 528 14.64 24.91 -3.27
CA MET A 528 14.91 26.29 -3.67
C MET A 528 13.89 26.82 -4.67
N GLU A 529 13.51 26.03 -5.68
CA GLU A 529 12.46 26.39 -6.64
C GLU A 529 11.11 26.60 -5.95
N MET A 530 10.73 25.70 -5.02
CA MET A 530 9.52 25.84 -4.23
C MET A 530 9.55 27.11 -3.38
N MET A 531 10.68 27.41 -2.74
CA MET A 531 10.85 28.63 -1.94
C MET A 531 10.78 29.89 -2.81
N GLN A 532 11.34 29.87 -4.02
CA GLN A 532 11.25 30.96 -4.98
C GLN A 532 9.79 31.18 -5.44
N LYS A 533 9.06 30.11 -5.78
CA LYS A 533 7.62 30.17 -6.10
C LYS A 533 6.80 30.71 -4.94
N LEU A 534 7.12 30.32 -3.70
CA LEU A 534 6.46 30.83 -2.51
C LEU A 534 6.74 32.33 -2.30
N HIS A 535 7.97 32.80 -2.58
CA HIS A 535 8.29 34.22 -2.54
C HIS A 535 7.56 35.01 -3.64
N GLN A 536 7.48 34.46 -4.85
CA GLN A 536 6.69 35.03 -5.96
C GLN A 536 5.19 35.08 -5.62
N ALA A 537 4.65 34.05 -4.97
CA ALA A 537 3.27 34.04 -4.50
C ALA A 537 3.03 35.08 -3.40
N LYS A 538 3.95 35.23 -2.44
CA LYS A 538 3.87 36.26 -1.38
C LYS A 538 3.91 37.68 -1.97
N THR A 539 4.82 37.94 -2.90
CA THR A 539 4.91 39.24 -3.58
C THR A 539 3.69 39.52 -4.45
N SER A 540 3.16 38.52 -5.14
CA SER A 540 1.91 38.64 -5.92
C SER A 540 0.72 38.94 -5.01
N ARG A 541 0.61 38.25 -3.87
CA ARG A 541 -0.42 38.51 -2.86
C ARG A 541 -0.32 39.92 -2.31
N ALA A 542 0.88 40.40 -1.97
CA ALA A 542 1.07 41.76 -1.50
C ALA A 542 0.62 42.81 -2.53
N ARG A 543 0.84 42.56 -3.84
CA ARG A 543 0.33 43.43 -4.91
C ARG A 543 -1.18 43.39 -5.02
N ILE A 544 -1.79 42.22 -4.87
CA ILE A 544 -3.25 42.08 -4.84
C ILE A 544 -3.81 42.86 -3.66
N ASP A 545 -3.29 42.65 -2.45
CA ASP A 545 -3.70 43.36 -1.24
C ASP A 545 -3.51 44.89 -1.40
N GLU A 546 -2.43 45.35 -2.03
CA GLU A 546 -2.21 46.77 -2.36
C GLU A 546 -3.25 47.29 -3.36
N SER A 547 -3.57 46.52 -4.40
CA SER A 547 -4.59 46.88 -5.38
C SER A 547 -6.00 46.89 -4.79
N GLU A 548 -6.33 45.94 -3.91
CA GLU A 548 -7.61 45.87 -3.20
C GLU A 548 -7.73 47.00 -2.20
N THR A 549 -6.68 47.29 -1.42
CA THR A 549 -6.69 48.44 -0.50
C THR A 549 -6.81 49.76 -1.26
N LYS A 550 -6.21 49.90 -2.45
CA LYS A 550 -6.43 51.06 -3.32
C LYS A 550 -7.88 51.13 -3.82
N ARG A 551 -8.44 50.03 -4.32
CA ARG A 551 -9.84 49.94 -4.76
C ARG A 551 -10.79 50.30 -3.63
N LEU A 552 -10.59 49.76 -2.43
CA LEU A 552 -11.39 50.06 -1.24
C LEU A 552 -11.25 51.52 -0.82
N ARG A 553 -10.07 52.14 -0.94
CA ARG A 553 -9.91 53.58 -0.69
C ARG A 553 -10.69 54.42 -1.70
N GLU A 554 -10.65 54.06 -2.98
CA GLU A 554 -11.41 54.73 -4.05
C GLU A 554 -12.92 54.55 -3.84
N GLU A 555 -13.37 53.36 -3.48
CA GLU A 555 -14.76 53.05 -3.16
C GLU A 555 -15.24 53.82 -1.92
N ILE A 556 -14.44 53.89 -0.86
CA ILE A 556 -14.73 54.73 0.32
C ILE A 556 -14.77 56.21 -0.06
N ALA A 557 -13.87 56.69 -0.91
CA ALA A 557 -13.87 58.08 -1.37
C ALA A 557 -15.12 58.41 -2.20
N SER A 558 -15.52 57.49 -3.09
CA SER A 558 -16.75 57.56 -3.87
C SER A 558 -17.99 57.57 -2.98
N LEU A 559 -18.07 56.66 -2.01
CA LEU A 559 -19.15 56.61 -1.03
C LEU A 559 -19.21 57.87 -0.17
N LYS A 560 -18.08 58.43 0.24
CA LYS A 560 -18.02 59.73 0.93
C LYS A 560 -18.54 60.86 0.06
N ALA A 561 -18.18 60.89 -1.23
CA ALA A 561 -18.70 61.88 -2.16
C ALA A 561 -20.22 61.75 -2.31
N ARG A 562 -20.73 60.52 -2.45
CA ARG A 562 -22.16 60.23 -2.54
C ARG A 562 -22.91 60.59 -1.26
N ASN A 563 -22.35 60.29 -0.08
CA ASN A 563 -22.91 60.74 1.19
C ASN A 563 -22.96 62.26 1.28
N SER A 564 -21.90 62.96 0.88
CA SER A 564 -21.91 64.43 0.88
C SER A 564 -22.96 65.02 -0.06
N GLU A 565 -23.28 64.32 -1.14
CA GLU A 565 -24.34 64.71 -2.08
C GLU A 565 -25.73 64.42 -1.50
N LEU A 566 -25.93 63.26 -0.87
CA LEU A 566 -27.16 62.94 -0.16
C LEU A 566 -27.41 63.88 1.01
N GLU A 567 -26.39 64.29 1.76
CA GLU A 567 -26.49 65.31 2.81
C GLU A 567 -26.94 66.66 2.23
N ARG A 568 -26.42 67.08 1.07
CA ARG A 568 -26.90 68.30 0.38
C ARG A 568 -28.34 68.19 -0.06
N GLN A 569 -28.74 67.03 -0.60
CA GLN A 569 -30.12 66.78 -1.00
C GLN A 569 -31.05 66.77 0.22
N GLN A 570 -30.62 66.20 1.33
CA GLN A 570 -31.36 66.22 2.59
C GLN A 570 -31.54 67.66 3.09
N VAL A 571 -30.48 68.49 3.09
CA VAL A 571 -30.59 69.91 3.46
C VAL A 571 -31.54 70.67 2.53
N ALA A 572 -31.53 70.38 1.22
CA ALA A 572 -32.45 71.00 0.27
C ALA A 572 -33.91 70.58 0.52
N LEU A 573 -34.15 69.30 0.85
CA LEU A 573 -35.46 68.78 1.21
C LEU A 573 -35.95 69.33 2.55
N GLU A 574 -35.08 69.46 3.55
CA GLU A 574 -35.38 70.10 4.84
C GLU A 574 -35.72 71.58 4.65
N HIS A 575 -35.00 72.31 3.79
CA HIS A 575 -35.32 73.68 3.45
C HIS A 575 -36.69 73.78 2.76
N SER A 576 -36.96 72.95 1.75
CA SER A 576 -38.25 72.89 1.05
C SER A 576 -39.40 72.52 1.99
N SER A 577 -39.20 71.57 2.89
CA SER A 577 -40.16 71.19 3.93
C SER A 577 -40.41 72.35 4.91
N SER A 578 -39.36 73.05 5.34
CA SER A 578 -39.48 74.23 6.20
C SER A 578 -40.26 75.37 5.52
N GLU A 579 -40.06 75.54 4.22
CA GLU A 579 -40.72 76.53 3.40
C GLU A 579 -42.20 76.19 3.18
N ALA A 580 -42.53 74.89 2.99
CA ALA A 580 -43.89 74.40 2.95
C ALA A 580 -44.61 74.57 4.32
N ILE A 581 -43.92 74.32 5.43
CA ILE A 581 -44.43 74.57 6.79
C ILE A 581 -44.66 76.07 7.01
N HIS A 582 -43.78 76.93 6.51
CA HIS A 582 -43.91 78.39 6.59
C HIS A 582 -45.07 78.91 5.73
N GLN A 583 -45.24 78.40 4.51
CA GLN A 583 -46.38 78.73 3.66
C GLN A 583 -47.70 78.26 4.28
N ARG A 584 -47.71 77.08 4.90
CA ARG A 584 -48.87 76.57 5.63
C ARG A 584 -49.23 77.46 6.82
N THR A 585 -48.25 77.91 7.63
CA THR A 585 -48.53 78.81 8.76
C THR A 585 -49.00 80.19 8.31
N VAL A 586 -48.47 80.72 7.21
CA VAL A 586 -48.95 81.98 6.60
C VAL A 586 -50.38 81.84 6.08
N LEU A 587 -50.72 80.70 5.46
CA LEU A 587 -52.08 80.44 4.99
C LEU A 587 -53.06 80.26 6.15
N THR A 588 -52.65 79.56 7.23
CA THR A 588 -53.48 79.44 8.45
C THR A 588 -53.75 80.81 9.08
N ALA A 589 -52.73 81.68 9.18
CA ALA A 589 -52.91 83.04 9.69
C ALA A 589 -53.85 83.89 8.82
N LYS A 590 -53.81 83.74 7.49
CA LYS A 590 -54.74 84.43 6.58
C LYS A 590 -56.17 83.91 6.68
N VAL A 591 -56.36 82.63 6.96
CA VAL A 591 -57.69 82.06 7.21
C VAL A 591 -58.27 82.62 8.51
N GLU A 592 -57.47 82.70 9.57
CA GLU A 592 -57.89 83.31 10.85
C GLU A 592 -58.23 84.81 10.68
N GLU A 593 -57.45 85.56 9.90
CA GLU A 593 -57.71 86.98 9.57
C GLU A 593 -59.02 87.16 8.78
N LEU A 594 -59.31 86.26 7.82
CA LEU A 594 -60.55 86.24 7.06
C LEU A 594 -61.77 85.89 7.93
N GLU A 595 -61.62 84.93 8.85
CA GLU A 595 -62.68 84.57 9.81
C GLU A 595 -62.98 85.71 10.79
N GLU A 596 -61.97 86.46 11.22
CA GLU A 596 -62.11 87.67 12.05
C GLU A 596 -62.88 88.78 11.29
N SER A 597 -62.54 88.98 10.01
CA SER A 597 -63.20 89.97 9.15
C SER A 597 -64.67 89.63 8.88
N VAL A 598 -64.99 88.35 8.65
CA VAL A 598 -66.38 87.88 8.50
C VAL A 598 -67.16 88.03 9.81
N ARG A 599 -66.55 87.80 10.98
CA ARG A 599 -67.17 88.05 12.28
C ARG A 599 -67.48 89.53 12.50
N GLN A 600 -66.59 90.44 12.10
CA GLN A 600 -66.82 91.89 12.15
C GLN A 600 -67.92 92.34 11.17
N GLU A 601 -68.00 91.74 9.98
CA GLU A 601 -69.08 92.00 9.02
C GLU A 601 -70.44 91.53 9.56
N MET A 602 -70.50 90.35 10.20
CA MET A 602 -71.72 89.84 10.83
C MET A 602 -72.17 90.71 12.01
N ALA A 603 -71.23 91.24 12.80
CA ALA A 603 -71.52 92.18 13.88
C ALA A 603 -72.09 93.52 13.36
N SER A 604 -71.51 94.07 12.28
CA SER A 604 -72.02 95.30 11.65
C SER A 604 -73.36 95.10 10.95
N ARG A 605 -73.65 93.92 10.38
CA ARG A 605 -74.98 93.57 9.85
C ARG A 605 -76.02 93.40 10.96
N ALA A 606 -75.66 92.83 12.11
CA ALA A 606 -76.56 92.73 13.27
C ALA A 606 -76.94 94.11 13.81
N GLU A 607 -75.98 95.04 13.89
CA GLU A 607 -76.21 96.41 14.35
C GLU A 607 -77.10 97.21 13.38
N LEU A 608 -76.98 96.95 12.08
CA LEU A 608 -77.85 97.53 11.03
C LEU A 608 -79.27 96.98 11.07
N VAL A 609 -79.43 95.68 11.37
CA VAL A 609 -80.74 95.01 11.51
C VAL A 609 -81.46 95.47 12.77
N ASP A 610 -80.75 95.71 13.87
CA ASP A 610 -81.34 96.25 15.11
C ASP A 610 -81.78 97.72 14.97
N THR A 611 -81.07 98.53 14.18
CA THR A 611 -81.49 99.90 13.86
C THR A 611 -82.68 99.96 12.89
N LEU A 612 -82.78 99.01 11.95
CA LEU A 612 -83.95 98.82 11.09
C LEU A 612 -85.17 98.28 11.84
N ALA A 613 -84.98 97.34 12.78
CA ALA A 613 -86.05 96.81 13.62
C ALA A 613 -86.62 97.88 14.58
N ALA A 614 -85.78 98.78 15.10
CA ALA A 614 -86.22 99.90 15.95
C ALA A 614 -86.99 101.00 15.18
N THR A 615 -86.65 101.23 13.91
CA THR A 615 -87.37 102.19 13.05
C THR A 615 -88.68 101.63 12.52
N ILE A 616 -88.76 100.33 12.25
CA ILE A 616 -90.00 99.64 11.85
C ILE A 616 -91.00 99.57 13.03
N LYS A 617 -90.57 99.23 14.25
CA LYS A 617 -91.44 99.23 15.45
C LYS A 617 -92.02 100.61 15.80
N SER A 618 -91.28 101.68 15.51
CA SER A 618 -91.69 103.08 15.70
C SER A 618 -92.70 103.54 14.63
N ALA A 619 -92.61 102.98 13.42
CA ALA A 619 -93.55 103.22 12.34
C ALA A 619 -94.85 102.43 12.53
N GLU A 620 -94.78 101.16 12.93
CA GLU A 620 -95.93 100.29 13.20
C GLU A 620 -96.80 100.82 14.36
N ALA A 621 -96.20 101.37 15.42
CA ALA A 621 -96.94 101.96 16.55
C ALA A 621 -97.70 103.26 16.18
N LYS A 622 -97.22 104.01 15.17
CA LYS A 622 -97.91 105.19 14.64
C LYS A 622 -99.00 104.82 13.64
N GLU A 623 -98.83 103.72 12.92
CA GLU A 623 -99.82 103.19 11.97
C GLU A 623 -101.03 102.59 12.69
N THR A 624 -100.82 101.83 13.77
CA THR A 624 -101.92 101.30 14.60
C THR A 624 -102.74 102.39 15.29
N GLN A 625 -102.08 103.47 15.75
CA GLN A 625 -102.75 104.62 16.38
C GLN A 625 -103.58 105.45 15.38
N LEU A 626 -103.17 105.48 14.11
CA LEU A 626 -103.92 106.16 13.04
C LEU A 626 -105.06 105.28 12.49
N GLN A 627 -104.89 103.95 12.44
CA GLN A 627 -105.96 103.02 12.03
C GLN A 627 -107.09 102.89 13.07
N GLU A 628 -106.80 102.97 14.38
CA GLU A 628 -107.84 103.08 15.42
C GLU A 628 -108.63 104.39 15.30
N ARG A 629 -107.96 105.51 15.00
CA ARG A 629 -108.62 106.82 14.81
C ARG A 629 -109.50 106.86 13.56
N ILE A 630 -109.09 106.19 12.48
CA ILE A 630 -109.81 106.11 11.22
C ILE A 630 -111.05 105.21 11.37
N SER A 631 -110.93 104.07 12.04
CA SER A 631 -112.06 103.15 12.28
C SER A 631 -113.12 103.73 13.23
N GLU A 632 -112.74 104.49 14.27
CA GLU A 632 -113.71 105.22 15.12
C GLU A 632 -114.48 106.30 14.32
N LEU A 633 -113.79 107.05 13.46
CA LEU A 633 -114.41 108.10 12.64
C LEU A 633 -115.27 107.54 11.49
N GLU A 634 -114.92 106.38 10.93
CA GLU A 634 -115.72 105.71 9.90
C GLU A 634 -117.03 105.12 10.44
N ILE A 635 -117.05 104.66 11.70
CA ILE A 635 -118.28 104.20 12.38
C ILE A 635 -119.19 105.39 12.69
N ASP A 636 -118.64 106.49 13.22
CA ASP A 636 -119.42 107.66 13.62
C ASP A 636 -119.99 108.44 12.41
N VAL A 637 -119.31 108.41 11.26
CA VAL A 637 -119.82 108.98 9.99
C VAL A 637 -120.87 108.07 9.34
N ARG A 638 -120.73 106.73 9.45
CA ARG A 638 -121.70 105.75 8.92
C ARG A 638 -123.01 105.74 9.72
N ASP A 639 -122.93 105.90 11.04
CA ASP A 639 -124.11 106.00 11.92
C ASP A 639 -124.86 107.32 11.76
N LYS A 640 -124.14 108.43 11.49
CA LYS A 640 -124.77 109.73 11.19
C LYS A 640 -125.36 109.79 9.78
N ALA A 641 -124.71 109.18 8.79
CA ALA A 641 -125.23 109.10 7.42
C ALA A 641 -126.50 108.22 7.33
N SER A 642 -126.56 107.10 8.05
CA SER A 642 -127.74 106.22 8.07
C SER A 642 -128.94 106.81 8.82
N ARG A 643 -128.71 107.60 9.88
CA ARG A 643 -129.76 108.41 10.53
C ARG A 643 -130.33 109.48 9.61
N ILE A 644 -129.45 110.25 8.96
CA ILE A 644 -129.87 111.34 8.06
C ILE A 644 -130.59 110.80 6.83
N GLU A 645 -130.15 109.67 6.25
CA GLU A 645 -130.88 109.01 5.14
C GLU A 645 -132.22 108.39 5.54
N GLY A 646 -132.38 107.98 6.80
CA GLY A 646 -133.65 107.51 7.36
C GLY A 646 -134.66 108.67 7.50
N GLU A 647 -134.22 109.78 8.09
CA GLU A 647 -135.03 110.99 8.26
C GLU A 647 -135.40 111.63 6.90
N LEU A 648 -134.51 111.60 5.91
CA LEU A 648 -134.77 112.09 4.55
C LEU A 648 -135.76 111.22 3.76
N ARG A 649 -135.83 109.91 4.06
CA ARG A 649 -136.82 109.00 3.47
C ARG A 649 -138.21 109.20 4.08
N GLU A 650 -138.27 109.44 5.39
CA GLU A 650 -139.51 109.69 6.12
C GLU A 650 -140.11 111.07 5.79
N LEU A 651 -139.27 112.11 5.69
CA LEU A 651 -139.67 113.44 5.22
C LEU A 651 -140.13 113.43 3.75
N ARG A 652 -139.51 112.63 2.86
CA ARG A 652 -139.99 112.46 1.48
C ARG A 652 -141.34 111.74 1.38
N LEU A 653 -141.63 110.84 2.32
CA LEU A 653 -142.92 110.17 2.40
C LEU A 653 -144.01 111.11 2.93
N GLN A 654 -143.68 111.93 3.93
CA GLN A 654 -144.56 112.98 4.45
C GLN A 654 -144.82 114.08 3.41
N LEU A 655 -143.81 114.43 2.59
CA LEU A 655 -143.95 115.44 1.53
C LEU A 655 -144.86 114.97 0.38
N ARG A 656 -144.90 113.67 0.05
CA ARG A 656 -145.86 113.11 -0.92
C ARG A 656 -147.30 113.13 -0.39
N LYS A 657 -147.47 112.81 0.89
CA LYS A 657 -148.78 112.82 1.54
C LYS A 657 -149.37 114.24 1.63
N THR A 658 -148.54 115.25 1.90
CA THR A 658 -148.97 116.66 1.92
C THR A 658 -149.14 117.28 0.53
N THR A 659 -148.52 116.72 -0.53
CA THR A 659 -148.82 117.15 -1.92
C THR A 659 -150.12 116.57 -2.44
N GLU A 660 -150.47 115.33 -2.09
CA GLU A 660 -151.77 114.73 -2.42
C GLU A 660 -152.94 115.45 -1.71
N GLU A 661 -152.77 115.83 -0.45
CA GLU A 661 -153.76 116.62 0.31
C GLU A 661 -153.90 118.06 -0.22
N LYS A 662 -152.81 118.67 -0.71
CA LYS A 662 -152.82 119.99 -1.37
C LYS A 662 -153.63 119.98 -2.67
N ASP A 663 -153.47 118.95 -3.51
CA ASP A 663 -154.19 118.85 -4.78
C ASP A 663 -155.70 118.60 -4.58
N GLU A 664 -156.10 117.92 -3.51
CA GLU A 664 -157.51 117.75 -3.13
C GLU A 664 -158.15 119.05 -2.61
N LEU A 665 -157.42 119.84 -1.82
CA LEU A 665 -157.88 121.14 -1.32
C LEU A 665 -157.98 122.19 -2.43
N GLN A 666 -157.03 122.20 -3.38
CA GLN A 666 -157.07 123.07 -4.56
C GLN A 666 -158.31 122.79 -5.44
N LYS A 667 -158.72 121.51 -5.51
CA LYS A 667 -159.94 121.08 -6.22
C LYS A 667 -161.22 121.59 -5.55
N LYS A 668 -161.29 121.52 -4.21
CA LYS A 668 -162.42 122.04 -3.41
C LYS A 668 -162.50 123.57 -3.43
N LEU A 669 -161.35 124.26 -3.50
CA LEU A 669 -161.29 125.71 -3.61
C LEU A 669 -161.80 126.21 -4.97
N ASN A 670 -161.42 125.55 -6.06
CA ASN A 670 -161.92 125.87 -7.41
C ASN A 670 -163.42 125.59 -7.57
N GLU A 671 -163.96 124.57 -6.91
CA GLU A 671 -165.40 124.29 -6.90
C GLU A 671 -166.20 125.34 -6.10
N PHE A 672 -165.61 125.91 -5.05
CA PHE A 672 -166.22 126.99 -4.28
C PHE A 672 -166.29 128.30 -5.07
N PHE A 673 -165.22 128.69 -5.78
CA PHE A 673 -165.24 129.85 -6.67
C PHE A 673 -166.26 129.71 -7.82
N LEU A 674 -166.53 128.49 -8.28
CA LEU A 674 -167.59 128.22 -9.27
C LEU A 674 -169.01 128.44 -8.72
N ARG A 675 -169.22 128.31 -7.40
CA ARG A 675 -170.52 128.56 -6.77
C ARG A 675 -170.72 130.04 -6.42
N VAL A 676 -169.63 130.80 -6.25
CA VAL A 676 -169.66 132.26 -6.14
C VAL A 676 -170.09 132.92 -7.46
N THR A 677 -169.78 132.33 -8.61
CA THR A 677 -170.07 132.93 -9.93
C THR A 677 -171.49 132.67 -10.46
N ALA A 678 -172.27 131.77 -9.84
CA ALA A 678 -173.63 131.42 -10.28
C ALA A 678 -174.77 132.15 -9.54
N LEU A 679 -174.46 133.01 -8.57
CA LEU A 679 -175.46 133.77 -7.81
C LEU A 679 -175.89 135.06 -8.56
N PRO A 680 -177.16 135.50 -8.45
CA PRO A 680 -177.68 136.64 -9.19
C PRO A 680 -176.96 137.96 -8.86
N PRO A 681 -176.86 138.93 -9.82
CA PRO A 681 -176.09 140.17 -9.66
C PRO A 681 -176.48 141.00 -8.42
N ALA A 682 -177.73 140.89 -7.98
CA ALA A 682 -178.26 141.60 -6.82
C ALA A 682 -177.84 140.99 -5.46
N LEU A 683 -177.37 139.74 -5.43
CA LEU A 683 -176.80 139.08 -4.24
C LEU A 683 -175.26 139.01 -4.29
N GLN A 684 -174.64 139.15 -5.47
CA GLN A 684 -173.18 139.26 -5.63
C GLN A 684 -172.61 140.57 -5.04
N GLN A 685 -173.43 141.62 -4.90
CA GLN A 685 -173.04 142.87 -4.23
C GLN A 685 -173.19 142.82 -2.70
N GLN A 686 -173.82 141.80 -2.12
CA GLN A 686 -173.96 141.65 -0.67
C GLN A 686 -172.88 140.80 -0.01
N LEU A 687 -172.05 140.10 -0.78
CA LEU A 687 -170.90 139.36 -0.23
C LEU A 687 -169.62 140.21 -0.13
N PHE A 688 -169.59 141.33 -0.85
CA PHE A 688 -168.42 142.21 -0.97
C PHE A 688 -168.58 143.60 -0.35
N CYS A 689 -169.72 143.91 0.25
CA CYS A 689 -169.95 145.20 0.91
C CYS A 689 -170.86 145.02 2.12
N GLY A 690 -170.31 145.23 3.32
CA GLY A 690 -171.03 145.19 4.57
C GLY A 690 -170.38 146.13 5.58
N GLU A 691 -170.67 147.41 5.41
CA GLU A 691 -170.57 148.41 6.47
C GLU A 691 -171.39 147.95 7.69
N ASN A 692 -170.77 147.86 8.86
CA ASN A 692 -171.19 148.61 10.05
C ASN A 692 -170.39 148.19 11.29
N GLY A 693 -169.70 149.17 11.85
CA GLY A 693 -169.92 149.56 13.23
C GLY A 693 -169.52 148.57 14.32
N GLY A 694 -168.24 148.59 14.66
CA GLY A 694 -167.82 148.66 16.06
C GLY A 694 -167.59 147.33 16.78
N GLY A 695 -166.31 147.09 17.11
CA GLY A 695 -165.93 146.23 18.22
C GLY A 695 -165.38 144.87 17.83
N GLU A 696 -164.05 144.77 17.95
CA GLU A 696 -163.20 143.57 18.10
C GLU A 696 -163.25 142.43 17.05
N LYS A 697 -162.04 142.16 16.49
CA LYS A 697 -161.44 140.83 16.23
C LYS A 697 -162.10 139.97 15.12
N VAL A 698 -161.42 139.17 14.27
CA VAL A 698 -160.18 138.36 14.35
C VAL A 698 -159.58 138.10 12.94
N GLU A 699 -158.24 138.16 12.87
CA GLU A 699 -157.19 137.44 12.10
C GLU A 699 -157.51 136.67 10.79
N PHE A 700 -157.08 137.25 9.65
CA PHE A 700 -156.70 136.48 8.43
C PHE A 700 -155.63 137.19 7.57
N ALA A 701 -155.08 138.31 8.07
CA ALA A 701 -154.18 139.20 7.33
C ALA A 701 -152.67 138.86 7.45
N ASP A 702 -152.26 137.91 8.29
CA ASP A 702 -150.83 137.55 8.47
C ASP A 702 -150.43 136.18 7.90
N ALA A 703 -151.38 135.40 7.34
CA ALA A 703 -151.10 134.04 6.86
C ALA A 703 -151.02 133.91 5.33
N LEU A 704 -151.62 134.83 4.55
CA LEU A 704 -151.66 134.71 3.09
C LEU A 704 -150.53 135.44 2.36
N ALA A 705 -149.86 136.41 3.02
CA ALA A 705 -148.74 137.15 2.44
C ALA A 705 -147.40 136.42 2.58
N THR A 706 -147.21 135.64 3.65
CA THR A 706 -145.98 134.87 3.90
C THR A 706 -145.87 133.60 3.05
N PHE A 707 -146.96 133.18 2.38
CA PHE A 707 -146.99 131.98 1.54
C PHE A 707 -146.71 132.25 0.05
N MET A 708 -146.50 133.51 -0.35
CA MET A 708 -146.33 133.89 -1.76
C MET A 708 -144.97 134.48 -2.10
N THR A 709 -144.00 134.49 -1.18
CA THR A 709 -142.65 135.03 -1.43
C THR A 709 -141.47 134.12 -1.05
N ASP A 710 -141.67 132.87 -0.64
CA ASP A 710 -140.58 131.89 -0.40
C ASP A 710 -140.78 130.56 -1.14
#